data_AF-A0A259D324-F1
#
_entry.id   AF-A0A259D324-F1
#
_cell.length_a   1.000
_cell.length_b   1.000
_cell.length_c   1.000
_cell.angle_alpha   90.00
_cell.angle_beta   90.00
_cell.angle_gamma   90.00
#
_symmetry.space_group_name_H-M   'P 1'
#
loop_
_entity.id
_entity.type
_entity.pdbx_description
1 polymer ?
#
loop_
_entity_poly.entity_id
_entity_poly.type
_entity_poly.pdbx_seq_one_letter_code
_entity_poly.pdbx_strand_id
1 'polypeptide(L)'
;AEMRALMGAAATGTGAGGNLPQPRLYVTDTLGDPFAAQTGFSTMLAPIGNSRKEANAIKRDEPITVVIGNPPYKEKAKGRGGWVEAGSPNRMSPMRHWDLPPEWGQGAHAKHLKNLYVFFWRWASWKVFAPDLFETTGQATDDRGGIVTYITVAGFLNGPGFEKMRMELRRDCSDIWVIDCTPEGHQPEVPTRIFQGVQHPVCIVVAARKKGKDRATPARLHVRRLAAGPRADKFVELSNITLSGAGWDSGPSDWRSPFLADSKAEWAGFPALDTLFDYDGSGVMPGRTWVTAPDVSSLNARWAKLVKEKNPEVKEALFYPHEGGDKTLIKSTKIGLHGHEFRGHPVASETAQPIAPTRFAFRTLDRQWIIPDNRLLNRPNPELWNAHSAEQVYFTGLQAHSPDEGPSVTISGLIPDLHHFKGNFGGRVFPLWRDAAATIPNIKSALIAHLSTAYGKPVTAPDVMAYVAALLAHPAFTARFKEDLIRPGLRVPVTADANLFDRAVALGREVIWLHTYGERFADPASGRPAAPPRMPKGQGPTIPVGGTIPGAPNPLPDTMHHDPSTGRLHVGEGFIENVPTAVAEYQVSGRSVLRQWFSYRKADRTRPVIGDRRPPSALDKIQPDHWLPEYTEDLLNLLHVLGRLVALEPAQASLLDEICAAPLLTEAALAGAGALAPAPVVKGK
;
A
#
# COMPACT_ATOMS: atom_id res chain seq x y z
N ALA A 1 -11.08 -12.61 -35.48
CA ALA A 1 -11.20 -14.08 -35.52
C ALA A 1 -11.89 -14.60 -34.25
N GLU A 2 -11.39 -14.27 -33.05
CA GLU A 2 -11.98 -14.70 -31.77
C GLU A 2 -13.40 -14.19 -31.51
N MET A 3 -13.73 -12.94 -31.87
CA MET A 3 -15.11 -12.42 -31.73
C MET A 3 -16.12 -13.14 -32.66
N ARG A 4 -15.66 -13.66 -33.81
CA ARG A 4 -16.46 -14.53 -34.69
C ARG A 4 -16.63 -15.93 -34.09
N ALA A 5 -15.63 -16.44 -33.38
CA ALA A 5 -15.71 -17.72 -32.68
C ALA A 5 -16.65 -17.67 -31.46
N LEU A 6 -16.64 -16.55 -30.71
CA LEU A 6 -17.53 -16.31 -29.57
C LEU A 6 -19.01 -16.21 -29.99
N MET A 7 -19.30 -15.61 -31.15
CA MET A 7 -20.65 -15.60 -31.72
C MET A 7 -21.05 -16.93 -32.38
N GLY A 8 -20.08 -17.72 -32.85
CA GLY A 8 -20.32 -19.04 -33.44
C GLY A 8 -20.74 -20.10 -32.41
N ALA A 9 -20.27 -20.02 -31.16
CA ALA A 9 -20.64 -20.96 -30.10
C ALA A 9 -22.12 -20.84 -29.68
N ALA A 10 -22.69 -19.62 -29.74
CA ALA A 10 -24.12 -19.39 -29.49
C ALA A 10 -25.05 -20.00 -30.57
N ALA A 11 -24.50 -20.41 -31.72
CA ALA A 11 -25.25 -20.92 -32.87
C ALA A 11 -25.58 -22.42 -32.81
N THR A 12 -25.18 -23.14 -31.76
CA THR A 12 -25.49 -24.59 -31.62
C THR A 12 -26.75 -24.88 -30.81
N GLY A 13 -27.42 -23.85 -30.28
CA GLY A 13 -28.77 -23.97 -29.75
C GLY A 13 -29.76 -24.21 -30.90
N THR A 14 -30.34 -25.40 -30.95
CA THR A 14 -31.32 -25.81 -31.97
C THR A 14 -32.54 -24.88 -31.98
N GLY A 15 -32.57 -23.92 -32.90
CA GLY A 15 -33.73 -23.05 -33.11
C GLY A 15 -33.51 -22.02 -34.22
N ALA A 16 -34.08 -22.30 -35.39
CA ALA A 16 -34.35 -21.41 -36.53
C ALA A 16 -33.23 -20.46 -37.00
N GLY A 17 -32.68 -20.76 -38.18
CA GLY A 17 -31.71 -19.92 -38.88
C GLY A 17 -32.20 -18.47 -39.08
N GLY A 18 -31.58 -17.54 -38.36
CA GLY A 18 -31.58 -16.11 -38.65
C GLY A 18 -30.16 -15.67 -38.95
N ASN A 19 -29.94 -15.00 -40.09
CA ASN A 19 -28.70 -14.31 -40.40
C ASN A 19 -28.36 -13.35 -39.25
N LEU A 20 -27.33 -13.66 -38.46
CA LEU A 20 -26.80 -12.70 -37.49
C LEU A 20 -26.32 -11.46 -38.25
N PRO A 21 -26.72 -10.24 -37.87
CA PRO A 21 -26.25 -9.03 -38.53
C PRO A 21 -24.72 -8.96 -38.49
N GLN A 22 -24.10 -8.63 -39.62
CA GLN A 22 -22.65 -8.42 -39.69
C GLN A 22 -22.24 -7.34 -38.68
N PRO A 23 -21.18 -7.56 -37.88
CA PRO A 23 -20.73 -6.56 -36.92
C PRO A 23 -20.26 -5.29 -37.66
N ARG A 24 -20.78 -4.13 -37.25
CA ARG A 24 -20.32 -2.82 -37.76
C ARG A 24 -18.97 -2.49 -37.15
N LEU A 25 -17.90 -2.57 -37.95
CA LEU A 25 -16.52 -2.33 -37.51
C LEU A 25 -16.07 -0.94 -37.96
N TYR A 26 -15.53 -0.17 -37.01
CA TYR A 26 -15.06 1.19 -37.24
C TYR A 26 -13.61 1.35 -36.78
N VAL A 27 -12.79 1.91 -37.65
CA VAL A 27 -11.47 2.47 -37.30
C VAL A 27 -11.70 3.89 -36.79
N THR A 28 -11.64 4.07 -35.48
CA THR A 28 -11.79 5.37 -34.80
C THR A 28 -11.10 5.35 -33.43
N ASP A 29 -10.83 6.52 -32.88
CA ASP A 29 -10.64 6.68 -31.43
C ASP A 29 -12.02 6.74 -30.76
N THR A 30 -12.33 5.82 -29.85
CA THR A 30 -13.59 5.80 -29.10
C THR A 30 -13.77 7.06 -28.25
N LEU A 31 -12.68 7.56 -27.64
CA LEU A 31 -12.69 8.74 -26.78
C LEU A 31 -12.65 10.06 -27.56
N GLY A 32 -12.50 10.02 -28.88
CA GLY A 32 -12.54 11.21 -29.74
C GLY A 32 -13.89 11.94 -29.69
N ASP A 33 -13.84 13.27 -29.83
CA ASP A 33 -15.02 14.15 -29.74
C ASP A 33 -16.09 13.78 -30.79
N PRO A 34 -17.30 13.36 -30.37
CA PRO A 34 -18.40 13.02 -31.28
C PRO A 34 -19.00 14.25 -31.98
N PHE A 35 -18.66 15.45 -31.56
CA PHE A 35 -19.16 16.74 -32.06
C PHE A 35 -18.12 17.57 -32.81
N ALA A 36 -16.87 17.14 -32.89
CA ALA A 36 -15.84 17.88 -33.59
C ALA A 36 -16.19 18.09 -35.08
N ALA A 37 -16.01 19.33 -35.56
CA ALA A 37 -16.14 19.66 -36.97
C ALA A 37 -15.09 18.89 -37.80
N GLN A 38 -15.48 18.43 -38.99
CA GLN A 38 -14.62 17.62 -39.83
C GLN A 38 -13.54 18.48 -40.49
N THR A 39 -12.27 18.12 -40.31
CA THR A 39 -11.19 18.57 -41.22
C THR A 39 -11.23 17.71 -42.49
N GLY A 40 -11.17 18.34 -43.66
CA GLY A 40 -11.18 17.64 -44.94
C GLY A 40 -9.98 16.70 -45.04
N PHE A 41 -10.23 15.41 -45.29
CA PHE A 41 -9.17 14.42 -45.54
C PHE A 41 -8.82 14.40 -47.04
N SER A 42 -7.54 14.14 -47.36
CA SER A 42 -7.15 13.85 -48.73
C SER A 42 -7.80 12.56 -49.24
N THR A 43 -7.95 12.41 -50.55
CA THR A 43 -8.67 11.29 -51.19
C THR A 43 -8.17 9.90 -50.80
N MET A 44 -6.87 9.77 -50.46
CA MET A 44 -6.27 8.51 -49.97
C MET A 44 -6.73 8.11 -48.56
N LEU A 45 -7.21 9.05 -47.73
CA LEU A 45 -7.66 8.80 -46.35
C LEU A 45 -9.19 8.77 -46.22
N ALA A 46 -9.92 8.85 -47.34
CA ALA A 46 -11.39 8.87 -47.37
C ALA A 46 -12.05 7.68 -46.63
N PRO A 47 -11.55 6.43 -46.70
CA PRO A 47 -12.12 5.32 -45.94
C PRO A 47 -12.04 5.50 -44.41
N ILE A 48 -10.93 6.06 -43.91
CA ILE A 48 -10.72 6.34 -42.48
C ILE A 48 -11.59 7.51 -42.04
N GLY A 49 -11.70 8.55 -42.88
CA GLY A 49 -12.59 9.69 -42.66
C GLY A 49 -14.06 9.26 -42.56
N ASN A 50 -14.53 8.40 -43.47
CA ASN A 50 -15.90 7.87 -43.48
C ASN A 50 -16.17 6.98 -42.26
N SER A 51 -15.24 6.06 -41.95
CA SER A 51 -15.32 5.22 -40.75
C SER A 51 -15.44 6.06 -39.47
N ARG A 52 -14.67 7.15 -39.35
CA ARG A 52 -14.75 8.08 -38.22
C ARG A 52 -16.08 8.84 -38.17
N LYS A 53 -16.61 9.25 -39.33
CA LYS A 53 -17.91 9.94 -39.44
C LYS A 53 -19.04 9.06 -38.96
N GLU A 54 -19.09 7.81 -39.41
CA GLU A 54 -20.12 6.84 -39.02
C GLU A 54 -20.00 6.49 -37.53
N ALA A 55 -18.79 6.28 -37.03
CA ALA A 55 -18.58 6.05 -35.61
C ALA A 55 -19.05 7.22 -34.74
N ASN A 56 -18.77 8.47 -35.15
CA ASN A 56 -19.24 9.65 -34.42
C ASN A 56 -20.77 9.79 -34.45
N ALA A 57 -21.43 9.41 -35.54
CA ALA A 57 -22.90 9.35 -35.58
C ALA A 57 -23.45 8.32 -34.58
N ILE A 58 -22.85 7.13 -34.48
CA ILE A 58 -23.25 6.13 -33.47
C ILE A 58 -23.06 6.66 -32.06
N LYS A 59 -21.89 7.26 -31.78
CA LYS A 59 -21.58 7.85 -30.47
C LYS A 59 -22.58 8.93 -30.07
N ARG A 60 -23.06 9.72 -31.01
CA ARG A 60 -23.95 10.85 -30.74
C ARG A 60 -25.43 10.45 -30.72
N ASP A 61 -25.87 9.69 -31.70
CA ASP A 61 -27.30 9.59 -32.04
C ASP A 61 -27.90 8.23 -31.69
N GLU A 62 -27.11 7.15 -31.72
CA GLU A 62 -27.65 5.79 -31.54
C GLU A 62 -27.71 5.38 -30.06
N PRO A 63 -28.86 4.97 -29.51
CA PRO A 63 -28.94 4.44 -28.16
C PRO A 63 -28.24 3.07 -28.06
N ILE A 64 -27.20 2.99 -27.22
CA ILE A 64 -26.48 1.74 -26.97
C ILE A 64 -26.89 1.20 -25.60
N THR A 65 -27.38 -0.03 -25.56
CA THR A 65 -27.83 -0.69 -24.32
C THR A 65 -26.75 -1.55 -23.67
N VAL A 66 -25.74 -1.99 -24.43
CA VAL A 66 -24.68 -2.86 -23.92
C VAL A 66 -23.31 -2.37 -24.41
N VAL A 67 -22.38 -2.19 -23.47
CA VAL A 67 -20.96 -1.99 -23.76
C VAL A 67 -20.16 -3.07 -23.05
N ILE A 68 -19.38 -3.84 -23.81
CA ILE A 68 -18.50 -4.89 -23.29
C ILE A 68 -17.07 -4.70 -23.78
N GLY A 69 -16.06 -5.14 -23.03
CA GLY A 69 -14.69 -5.19 -23.55
C GLY A 69 -13.55 -5.27 -22.54
N ASN A 70 -12.33 -5.08 -23.04
CA ASN A 70 -11.10 -4.98 -22.28
C ASN A 70 -10.42 -3.64 -22.64
N PRO A 71 -10.74 -2.53 -21.95
CA PRO A 71 -10.16 -1.23 -22.26
C PRO A 71 -8.66 -1.17 -21.92
N PRO A 72 -7.87 -0.29 -22.57
CA PRO A 72 -6.43 -0.23 -22.34
C PRO A 72 -6.06 0.22 -20.91
N TYR A 73 -4.99 -0.36 -20.36
CA TYR A 73 -4.49 -0.03 -19.02
C TYR A 73 -3.28 0.90 -19.12
N LYS A 74 -3.40 2.14 -18.64
CA LYS A 74 -2.25 3.07 -18.57
C LYS A 74 -2.47 4.14 -17.52
N GLU A 75 -1.64 4.13 -16.48
CA GLU A 75 -1.57 5.19 -15.48
C GLU A 75 -0.95 6.48 -16.05
N LYS A 76 -1.14 7.60 -15.32
CA LYS A 76 -0.64 8.93 -15.71
C LYS A 76 -1.06 9.31 -17.15
N ALA A 77 -2.27 8.93 -17.53
CA ALA A 77 -2.81 9.13 -18.88
C ALA A 77 -3.46 10.51 -19.08
N LYS A 78 -3.10 11.51 -18.28
CA LYS A 78 -3.61 12.88 -18.43
C LYS A 78 -3.37 13.36 -19.86
N GLY A 79 -4.41 13.90 -20.49
CA GLY A 79 -4.40 14.35 -21.89
C GLY A 79 -4.66 13.25 -22.91
N ARG A 80 -4.87 11.99 -22.49
CA ARG A 80 -5.23 10.87 -23.36
C ARG A 80 -6.70 10.46 -23.26
N GLY A 81 -7.50 11.18 -22.46
CA GLY A 81 -8.93 10.88 -22.29
C GLY A 81 -9.84 11.47 -23.38
N GLY A 82 -9.27 12.13 -24.39
CA GLY A 82 -10.02 12.73 -25.49
C GLY A 82 -11.14 13.66 -25.00
N TRP A 83 -12.32 13.52 -25.60
CA TRP A 83 -13.53 14.28 -25.28
C TRP A 83 -14.04 14.06 -23.86
N VAL A 84 -13.91 12.84 -23.34
CA VAL A 84 -14.35 12.53 -21.98
C VAL A 84 -13.57 13.35 -20.95
N GLU A 85 -12.29 13.63 -21.23
CA GLU A 85 -11.44 14.46 -20.38
C GLU A 85 -11.54 15.96 -20.71
N ALA A 86 -11.60 16.34 -21.98
CA ALA A 86 -11.52 17.73 -22.43
C ALA A 86 -12.89 18.44 -22.61
N GLY A 87 -13.97 17.68 -22.84
CA GLY A 87 -15.26 18.22 -23.30
C GLY A 87 -15.21 18.71 -24.75
N SER A 88 -16.19 19.54 -25.12
CA SER A 88 -16.25 20.26 -26.40
C SER A 88 -16.45 21.76 -26.13
N PRO A 89 -16.21 22.67 -27.10
CA PRO A 89 -16.58 24.07 -26.94
C PRO A 89 -18.03 24.22 -26.45
N ASN A 90 -18.25 24.98 -25.38
CA ASN A 90 -19.54 25.19 -24.72
C ASN A 90 -20.20 23.94 -24.10
N ARG A 91 -19.46 22.84 -23.91
CA ARG A 91 -19.95 21.61 -23.26
C ARG A 91 -18.99 21.16 -22.19
N MET A 92 -19.54 20.80 -21.03
CA MET A 92 -18.74 20.34 -19.91
C MET A 92 -18.06 19.00 -20.23
N SER A 93 -16.84 18.82 -19.73
CA SER A 93 -16.15 17.53 -19.77
C SER A 93 -16.90 16.50 -18.91
N PRO A 94 -17.27 15.31 -19.45
CA PRO A 94 -17.93 14.26 -18.68
C PRO A 94 -17.16 13.85 -17.42
N MET A 95 -15.82 13.94 -17.42
CA MET A 95 -15.01 13.62 -16.25
C MET A 95 -15.21 14.58 -15.07
N ARG A 96 -15.73 15.79 -15.28
CA ARG A 96 -15.99 16.73 -14.16
C ARG A 96 -17.02 16.20 -13.18
N HIS A 97 -17.93 15.34 -13.61
CA HIS A 97 -18.88 14.67 -12.70
C HIS A 97 -18.18 13.71 -11.72
N TRP A 98 -16.97 13.25 -12.05
CA TRP A 98 -16.14 12.40 -11.20
C TRP A 98 -15.07 13.17 -10.43
N ASP A 99 -15.05 14.51 -10.49
CA ASP A 99 -14.18 15.30 -9.65
C ASP A 99 -14.53 15.08 -8.17
N LEU A 100 -13.50 14.91 -7.35
CA LEU A 100 -13.66 14.69 -5.91
C LEU A 100 -13.99 16.03 -5.24
N PRO A 101 -15.11 16.13 -4.51
CA PRO A 101 -15.43 17.32 -3.75
C PRO A 101 -14.33 17.61 -2.71
N PRO A 102 -13.85 18.88 -2.58
CA PRO A 102 -12.81 19.24 -1.62
C PRO A 102 -13.11 18.83 -0.18
N GLU A 103 -14.38 18.91 0.23
CA GLU A 103 -14.87 18.57 1.56
C GLU A 103 -14.71 17.08 1.91
N TRP A 104 -14.48 16.21 0.93
CA TRP A 104 -14.20 14.79 1.18
C TRP A 104 -12.74 14.54 1.60
N GLY A 105 -11.85 15.53 1.48
CA GLY A 105 -10.44 15.40 1.87
C GLY A 105 -9.58 14.53 0.95
N GLN A 106 -10.14 14.01 -0.15
CA GLN A 106 -9.46 13.06 -1.05
C GLN A 106 -8.69 13.69 -2.22
N GLY A 107 -8.51 15.02 -2.21
CA GLY A 107 -7.89 15.76 -3.33
C GLY A 107 -6.50 15.25 -3.73
N ALA A 108 -5.70 14.77 -2.78
CA ALA A 108 -4.37 14.19 -3.03
C ALA A 108 -4.40 12.93 -3.93
N HIS A 109 -5.55 12.26 -4.01
CA HIS A 109 -5.78 11.04 -4.77
C HIS A 109 -6.43 11.26 -6.14
N ALA A 110 -6.84 12.49 -6.48
CA ALA A 110 -7.52 12.80 -7.74
C ALA A 110 -6.71 12.41 -8.99
N LYS A 111 -5.37 12.37 -8.89
CA LYS A 111 -4.47 11.92 -9.97
C LYS A 111 -4.76 10.49 -10.45
N HIS A 112 -5.34 9.63 -9.60
CA HIS A 112 -5.63 8.23 -9.95
C HIS A 112 -6.78 8.08 -10.96
N LEU A 113 -7.68 9.08 -11.06
CA LEU A 113 -8.71 9.13 -12.10
C LEU A 113 -8.13 9.33 -13.50
N LYS A 114 -6.86 9.75 -13.62
CA LYS A 114 -6.16 9.95 -14.89
C LYS A 114 -5.54 8.63 -15.39
N ASN A 115 -6.39 7.64 -15.59
CA ASN A 115 -6.04 6.32 -16.14
C ASN A 115 -6.95 6.00 -17.34
N LEU A 116 -6.41 5.37 -18.38
CA LEU A 116 -7.16 5.09 -19.61
C LEU A 116 -8.44 4.28 -19.35
N TYR A 117 -8.39 3.21 -18.55
CA TYR A 117 -9.58 2.39 -18.30
C TYR A 117 -10.71 3.19 -17.62
N VAL A 118 -10.37 4.21 -16.83
CA VAL A 118 -11.34 5.12 -16.17
C VAL A 118 -12.06 5.96 -17.20
N PHE A 119 -11.35 6.48 -18.21
CA PHE A 119 -11.98 7.23 -19.31
C PHE A 119 -12.93 6.35 -20.11
N PHE A 120 -12.62 5.08 -20.32
CA PHE A 120 -13.52 4.13 -20.98
C PHE A 120 -14.73 3.76 -20.13
N TRP A 121 -14.58 3.61 -18.81
CA TRP A 121 -15.71 3.47 -17.88
C TRP A 121 -16.61 4.71 -17.91
N ARG A 122 -16.03 5.90 -17.90
CA ARG A 122 -16.79 7.15 -17.97
C ARG A 122 -17.53 7.26 -19.30
N TRP A 123 -16.85 7.00 -20.42
CA TRP A 123 -17.47 6.97 -21.74
C TRP A 123 -18.64 5.98 -21.81
N ALA A 124 -18.46 4.75 -21.32
CA ALA A 124 -19.48 3.72 -21.37
C ALA A 124 -20.68 4.04 -20.47
N SER A 125 -20.45 4.50 -19.23
CA SER A 125 -21.51 4.95 -18.32
C SER A 125 -22.31 6.12 -18.90
N TRP A 126 -21.63 7.08 -19.52
CA TRP A 126 -22.27 8.18 -20.26
C TRP A 126 -23.13 7.67 -21.41
N LYS A 127 -22.58 6.77 -22.25
CA LYS A 127 -23.27 6.31 -23.46
C LYS A 127 -24.47 5.41 -23.15
N VAL A 128 -24.35 4.54 -22.16
CA VAL A 128 -25.37 3.52 -21.82
C VAL A 128 -26.40 4.05 -20.83
N PHE A 129 -25.96 4.72 -19.76
CA PHE A 129 -26.85 5.17 -18.68
C PHE A 129 -27.27 6.64 -18.84
N ALA A 130 -26.61 7.41 -19.68
CA ALA A 130 -26.95 8.81 -19.99
C ALA A 130 -27.19 9.70 -18.74
N PRO A 131 -26.41 9.59 -17.63
CA PRO A 131 -26.78 10.24 -16.37
C PRO A 131 -26.66 11.77 -16.38
N ASP A 132 -25.93 12.31 -17.37
CA ASP A 132 -25.61 13.72 -17.59
C ASP A 132 -25.68 14.10 -19.09
N LEU A 133 -26.58 13.43 -19.83
CA LEU A 133 -26.71 13.61 -21.27
C LEU A 133 -27.08 15.06 -21.65
N PHE A 134 -27.92 15.71 -20.84
CA PHE A 134 -28.31 17.09 -21.08
C PHE A 134 -27.13 18.05 -20.90
N GLU A 135 -26.37 17.94 -19.82
CA GLU A 135 -25.24 18.80 -19.50
C GLU A 135 -24.07 18.65 -20.50
N THR A 136 -23.92 17.46 -21.07
CA THR A 136 -22.82 17.14 -22.01
C THR A 136 -23.19 17.28 -23.48
N THR A 137 -24.49 17.21 -23.84
CA THR A 137 -24.93 17.20 -25.25
C THR A 137 -26.05 18.18 -25.57
N GLY A 138 -26.86 18.59 -24.57
CA GLY A 138 -28.09 19.36 -24.72
C GLY A 138 -29.35 18.50 -24.97
N GLN A 139 -29.21 17.17 -25.05
CA GLN A 139 -30.34 16.25 -25.27
C GLN A 139 -31.04 15.90 -23.95
N ALA A 140 -32.36 15.78 -23.98
CA ALA A 140 -33.12 15.35 -22.81
C ALA A 140 -32.72 13.92 -22.39
N THR A 141 -32.56 13.72 -21.08
CA THR A 141 -32.28 12.40 -20.51
C THR A 141 -33.54 11.53 -20.61
N ASP A 142 -33.41 10.36 -21.21
CA ASP A 142 -34.43 9.32 -21.24
C ASP A 142 -34.10 8.18 -20.26
N ASP A 143 -35.14 7.50 -19.77
CA ASP A 143 -34.95 6.37 -18.86
C ASP A 143 -34.52 5.11 -19.62
N ARG A 144 -33.20 4.88 -19.63
CA ARG A 144 -32.57 3.75 -20.31
C ARG A 144 -32.23 2.62 -19.34
N GLY A 145 -32.53 1.39 -19.77
CA GLY A 145 -31.92 0.19 -19.21
C GLY A 145 -30.67 -0.17 -20.02
N GLY A 146 -29.67 -0.74 -19.36
CA GLY A 146 -28.45 -1.14 -20.05
C GLY A 146 -27.41 -1.79 -19.15
N ILE A 147 -26.34 -2.26 -19.77
CA ILE A 147 -25.25 -3.00 -19.13
C ILE A 147 -23.91 -2.46 -19.63
N VAL A 148 -23.00 -2.19 -18.69
CA VAL A 148 -21.58 -1.96 -18.98
C VAL A 148 -20.79 -3.06 -18.30
N THR A 149 -20.00 -3.82 -19.06
CA THR A 149 -19.08 -4.80 -18.49
C THR A 149 -17.67 -4.68 -19.04
N TYR A 150 -16.69 -4.63 -18.14
CA TYR A 150 -15.29 -4.61 -18.50
C TYR A 150 -14.47 -5.53 -17.62
N ILE A 151 -13.40 -6.07 -18.20
CA ILE A 151 -12.25 -6.57 -17.45
C ILE A 151 -11.19 -5.48 -17.38
N THR A 152 -10.87 -4.98 -16.18
CA THR A 152 -9.91 -3.89 -15.97
C THR A 152 -9.03 -4.11 -14.75
N VAL A 153 -8.00 -3.28 -14.57
CA VAL A 153 -7.30 -3.21 -13.29
C VAL A 153 -8.25 -2.84 -12.15
N ALA A 154 -8.06 -3.44 -10.98
CA ALA A 154 -8.99 -3.40 -9.84
C ALA A 154 -8.84 -2.17 -8.94
N GLY A 155 -7.94 -1.23 -9.26
CA GLY A 155 -7.63 -0.08 -8.40
C GLY A 155 -8.84 0.79 -8.02
N PHE A 156 -9.87 0.84 -8.88
CA PHE A 156 -11.08 1.63 -8.61
C PHE A 156 -12.04 0.99 -7.61
N LEU A 157 -11.93 -0.33 -7.37
CA LEU A 157 -12.80 -1.03 -6.42
C LEU A 157 -12.65 -0.46 -5.01
N ASN A 158 -11.44 -0.10 -4.59
CA ASN A 158 -11.17 0.37 -3.24
C ASN A 158 -10.44 1.72 -3.16
N GLY A 159 -9.78 2.18 -4.22
CA GLY A 159 -8.94 3.38 -4.13
C GLY A 159 -9.74 4.64 -3.73
N PRO A 160 -9.22 5.49 -2.83
CA PRO A 160 -9.89 6.71 -2.36
C PRO A 160 -10.11 7.72 -3.51
N GLY A 161 -9.23 7.71 -4.50
CA GLY A 161 -9.36 8.53 -5.71
C GLY A 161 -10.61 8.24 -6.55
N PHE A 162 -11.31 7.12 -6.30
CA PHE A 162 -12.43 6.63 -7.11
C PHE A 162 -13.78 6.66 -6.39
N GLU A 163 -13.87 7.27 -5.20
CA GLU A 163 -15.11 7.34 -4.42
C GLU A 163 -16.28 7.92 -5.22
N LYS A 164 -16.05 9.00 -5.98
CA LYS A 164 -17.09 9.63 -6.81
C LYS A 164 -17.55 8.73 -7.95
N MET A 165 -16.63 8.03 -8.61
CA MET A 165 -16.95 7.03 -9.64
C MET A 165 -17.85 5.93 -9.07
N ARG A 166 -17.51 5.36 -7.91
CA ARG A 166 -18.33 4.33 -7.25
C ARG A 166 -19.69 4.85 -6.83
N MET A 167 -19.75 6.07 -6.27
CA MET A 167 -21.00 6.75 -5.90
C MET A 167 -21.94 6.90 -7.10
N GLU A 168 -21.44 7.37 -8.25
CA GLU A 168 -22.28 7.54 -9.43
C GLU A 168 -22.72 6.21 -10.04
N LEU A 169 -21.85 5.20 -10.07
CA LEU A 169 -22.24 3.86 -10.49
C LEU A 169 -23.35 3.29 -9.59
N ARG A 170 -23.26 3.48 -8.26
CA ARG A 170 -24.35 3.09 -7.33
C ARG A 170 -25.64 3.86 -7.57
N ARG A 171 -25.54 5.16 -7.87
CA ARG A 171 -26.71 6.01 -8.15
C ARG A 171 -27.44 5.57 -9.41
N ASP A 172 -26.70 5.28 -10.47
CA ASP A 172 -27.27 5.09 -11.80
C ASP A 172 -27.53 3.61 -12.13
N CYS A 173 -26.94 2.65 -11.43
CA CYS A 173 -27.13 1.21 -11.66
C CYS A 173 -28.06 0.58 -10.61
N SER A 174 -28.79 -0.46 -10.98
CA SER A 174 -29.60 -1.29 -10.07
C SER A 174 -28.76 -2.33 -9.33
N ASP A 175 -27.83 -2.95 -10.05
CA ASP A 175 -26.99 -4.04 -9.57
C ASP A 175 -25.59 -3.89 -10.15
N ILE A 176 -24.57 -4.19 -9.34
CA ILE A 176 -23.16 -4.21 -9.71
C ILE A 176 -22.60 -5.56 -9.27
N TRP A 177 -22.07 -6.34 -10.22
CA TRP A 177 -21.34 -7.56 -9.94
C TRP A 177 -19.85 -7.33 -10.13
N VAL A 178 -19.05 -7.81 -9.17
CA VAL A 178 -17.59 -7.72 -9.20
C VAL A 178 -17.00 -9.11 -9.05
N ILE A 179 -16.16 -9.51 -9.99
CA ILE A 179 -15.37 -10.74 -9.91
C ILE A 179 -13.90 -10.35 -9.76
N ASP A 180 -13.34 -10.57 -8.57
CA ASP A 180 -11.90 -10.46 -8.32
C ASP A 180 -11.19 -11.61 -9.02
N CYS A 181 -10.45 -11.27 -10.08
CA CYS A 181 -9.75 -12.24 -10.91
C CYS A 181 -8.28 -12.42 -10.51
N THR A 182 -7.82 -11.69 -9.48
CA THR A 182 -6.43 -11.77 -8.98
C THR A 182 -6.44 -11.93 -7.46
N PRO A 183 -6.94 -13.08 -6.96
CA PRO A 183 -6.98 -13.36 -5.52
C PRO A 183 -5.58 -13.36 -4.86
N GLU A 184 -4.51 -13.54 -5.64
CA GLU A 184 -3.12 -13.48 -5.19
C GLU A 184 -2.60 -12.04 -4.97
N GLY A 185 -3.37 -11.01 -5.33
CA GLY A 185 -3.01 -9.61 -5.10
C GLY A 185 -2.01 -9.03 -6.11
N HIS A 186 -1.13 -8.14 -5.63
CA HIS A 186 -0.22 -7.37 -6.48
C HIS A 186 1.01 -8.18 -6.91
N GLN A 187 1.41 -8.04 -8.17
CA GLN A 187 2.54 -8.76 -8.77
C GLN A 187 2.49 -10.28 -8.54
N PRO A 188 1.35 -10.93 -8.85
CA PRO A 188 1.20 -12.37 -8.65
C PRO A 188 2.17 -13.13 -9.57
N GLU A 189 2.43 -14.39 -9.28
CA GLU A 189 3.29 -15.21 -10.14
C GLU A 189 2.75 -15.26 -11.59
N VAL A 190 3.65 -15.30 -12.57
CA VAL A 190 3.25 -15.27 -13.99
C VAL A 190 2.23 -16.36 -14.37
N PRO A 191 2.36 -17.62 -13.89
CA PRO A 191 1.42 -18.69 -14.24
C PRO A 191 0.00 -18.52 -13.70
N THR A 192 -0.20 -17.67 -12.69
CA THR A 192 -1.51 -17.46 -12.04
C THR A 192 -2.29 -16.28 -12.64
N ARG A 193 -1.64 -15.42 -13.43
CA ARG A 193 -2.25 -14.21 -14.02
C ARG A 193 -3.24 -14.52 -15.13
N ILE A 194 -4.42 -13.89 -15.11
CA ILE A 194 -5.37 -13.90 -16.25
C ILE A 194 -4.71 -13.37 -17.53
N PHE A 195 -3.95 -12.28 -17.40
CA PHE A 195 -3.10 -11.71 -18.45
C PHE A 195 -1.64 -11.75 -17.98
N GLN A 196 -0.83 -12.64 -18.53
CA GLN A 196 0.54 -12.90 -18.04
C GLN A 196 1.44 -11.65 -18.02
N GLY A 197 1.21 -10.69 -18.92
CA GLY A 197 1.92 -9.41 -18.96
C GLY A 197 1.44 -8.35 -17.95
N VAL A 198 0.35 -8.58 -17.24
CA VAL A 198 -0.25 -7.60 -16.31
C VAL A 198 0.12 -7.95 -14.87
N GLN A 199 0.86 -7.07 -14.21
CA GLN A 199 1.32 -7.24 -12.82
C GLN A 199 0.37 -6.61 -11.78
N HIS A 200 -0.68 -5.93 -12.24
CA HIS A 200 -1.68 -5.29 -11.38
C HIS A 200 -2.87 -6.26 -11.18
N PRO A 201 -3.55 -6.20 -10.01
CA PRO A 201 -4.80 -6.92 -9.81
C PRO A 201 -5.83 -6.55 -10.87
N VAL A 202 -6.53 -7.56 -11.39
CA VAL A 202 -7.54 -7.46 -12.45
C VAL A 202 -8.89 -7.91 -11.89
N CYS A 203 -9.95 -7.24 -12.31
CA CYS A 203 -11.33 -7.59 -11.97
C CYS A 203 -12.22 -7.53 -13.21
N ILE A 204 -13.31 -8.31 -13.19
CA ILE A 204 -14.43 -8.15 -14.11
C ILE A 204 -15.53 -7.42 -13.33
N VAL A 205 -16.08 -6.35 -13.89
CA VAL A 205 -17.24 -5.67 -13.30
C VAL A 205 -18.37 -5.62 -14.32
N VAL A 206 -19.57 -5.94 -13.86
CA VAL A 206 -20.82 -5.82 -14.60
C VAL A 206 -21.70 -4.80 -13.87
N ALA A 207 -21.91 -3.64 -14.48
CA ALA A 207 -22.81 -2.62 -13.96
C ALA A 207 -24.10 -2.64 -14.80
N ALA A 208 -25.25 -2.92 -14.17
CA ALA A 208 -26.53 -3.03 -14.85
C ALA A 208 -27.54 -2.02 -14.30
N ARG A 209 -28.22 -1.33 -15.21
CA ARG A 209 -29.33 -0.43 -14.91
C ARG A 209 -30.63 -1.03 -15.44
N LYS A 210 -31.62 -1.19 -14.57
CA LYS A 210 -33.00 -1.47 -14.97
C LYS A 210 -33.70 -0.14 -15.32
N LYS A 211 -34.65 -0.19 -16.27
CA LYS A 211 -35.58 0.94 -16.46
C LYS A 211 -36.34 1.20 -15.15
N GLY A 212 -36.62 2.46 -14.87
CA GLY A 212 -37.27 2.91 -13.65
C GLY A 212 -36.34 2.89 -12.43
N LYS A 213 -35.02 2.91 -12.62
CA LYS A 213 -34.07 2.92 -11.51
C LYS A 213 -34.25 4.20 -10.67
N ASP A 214 -34.70 4.01 -9.42
CA ASP A 214 -34.66 5.05 -8.39
C ASP A 214 -33.22 5.41 -8.02
N ARG A 215 -32.81 6.65 -8.32
CA ARG A 215 -31.47 7.17 -8.06
C ARG A 215 -31.22 7.52 -6.59
N ALA A 216 -32.23 7.53 -5.74
CA ALA A 216 -32.10 7.73 -4.30
C ALA A 216 -31.73 6.44 -3.56
N THR A 217 -31.91 5.28 -4.19
CA THR A 217 -31.50 3.98 -3.65
C THR A 217 -30.14 3.59 -4.24
N PRO A 218 -29.13 3.19 -3.45
CA PRO A 218 -27.87 2.66 -3.99
C PRO A 218 -28.05 1.34 -4.76
N ALA A 219 -27.17 1.05 -5.72
CA ALA A 219 -27.10 -0.25 -6.39
C ALA A 219 -26.78 -1.38 -5.39
N ARG A 220 -27.36 -2.57 -5.59
CA ARG A 220 -26.92 -3.79 -4.89
C ARG A 220 -25.56 -4.22 -5.42
N LEU A 221 -24.64 -4.51 -4.51
CA LEU A 221 -23.30 -4.94 -4.84
C LEU A 221 -23.16 -6.43 -4.55
N HIS A 222 -22.78 -7.19 -5.58
CA HIS A 222 -22.50 -8.62 -5.52
C HIS A 222 -21.02 -8.82 -5.80
N VAL A 223 -20.29 -9.46 -4.90
CA VAL A 223 -18.85 -9.64 -5.02
C VAL A 223 -18.53 -11.12 -5.00
N ARG A 224 -17.65 -11.54 -5.89
CA ARG A 224 -17.12 -12.90 -5.95
C ARG A 224 -15.63 -12.83 -6.18
N ARG A 225 -14.91 -13.78 -5.61
CA ARG A 225 -13.47 -13.95 -5.84
C ARG A 225 -13.23 -15.32 -6.46
N LEU A 226 -12.37 -15.37 -7.48
CA LEU A 226 -11.91 -16.64 -8.04
C LEU A 226 -10.98 -17.36 -7.06
N ALA A 227 -10.89 -18.68 -7.18
CA ALA A 227 -9.88 -19.45 -6.46
C ALA A 227 -8.46 -19.01 -6.86
N ALA A 228 -7.56 -18.94 -5.87
CA ALA A 228 -6.14 -18.75 -6.13
C ALA A 228 -5.54 -19.99 -6.78
N GLY A 229 -4.66 -19.79 -7.76
CA GLY A 229 -4.04 -20.92 -8.45
C GLY A 229 -3.75 -20.68 -9.93
N PRO A 230 -3.46 -21.76 -10.67
CA PRO A 230 -3.13 -21.70 -12.09
C PRO A 230 -4.21 -20.98 -12.93
N ARG A 231 -3.77 -20.24 -13.94
CA ARG A 231 -4.65 -19.51 -14.87
C ARG A 231 -5.72 -20.39 -15.51
N ALA A 232 -5.39 -21.64 -15.83
CA ALA A 232 -6.31 -22.57 -16.49
C ALA A 232 -7.54 -22.85 -15.60
N ASP A 233 -7.31 -23.09 -14.31
CA ASP A 233 -8.38 -23.39 -13.34
C ASP A 233 -9.30 -22.18 -13.15
N LYS A 234 -8.73 -20.97 -13.16
CA LYS A 234 -9.51 -19.72 -13.13
C LYS A 234 -10.43 -19.58 -14.35
N PHE A 235 -10.00 -20.02 -15.53
CA PHE A 235 -10.85 -19.99 -16.72
C PHE A 235 -11.98 -21.02 -16.65
N VAL A 236 -11.71 -22.20 -16.10
CA VAL A 236 -12.75 -23.21 -15.83
C VAL A 236 -13.76 -22.68 -14.81
N GLU A 237 -13.30 -22.04 -13.74
CA GLU A 237 -14.20 -21.41 -12.78
C GLU A 237 -15.05 -20.33 -13.45
N LEU A 238 -14.42 -19.39 -14.17
CA LEU A 238 -15.10 -18.30 -14.87
C LEU A 238 -16.18 -18.80 -15.84
N SER A 239 -15.97 -19.92 -16.54
CA SER A 239 -16.97 -20.47 -17.46
C SER A 239 -18.23 -21.02 -16.76
N ASN A 240 -18.15 -21.29 -15.46
CA ASN A 240 -19.25 -21.82 -14.66
C ASN A 240 -20.01 -20.73 -13.88
N ILE A 241 -19.55 -19.48 -13.89
CA ILE A 241 -20.19 -18.39 -13.13
C ILE A 241 -21.45 -17.91 -13.85
N THR A 242 -22.56 -17.82 -13.11
CA THR A 242 -23.80 -17.17 -13.55
C THR A 242 -24.18 -16.07 -12.56
N LEU A 243 -24.86 -15.01 -13.03
CA LEU A 243 -25.26 -13.87 -12.18
C LEU A 243 -26.32 -14.24 -11.13
N SER A 244 -27.06 -15.33 -11.35
CA SER A 244 -28.04 -15.91 -10.42
C SER A 244 -27.54 -17.16 -9.70
N GLY A 245 -26.28 -17.56 -9.92
CA GLY A 245 -25.67 -18.73 -9.30
C GLY A 245 -25.26 -18.48 -7.85
N ALA A 246 -24.79 -19.53 -7.18
CA ALA A 246 -24.21 -19.41 -5.84
C ALA A 246 -22.78 -18.82 -5.87
N GLY A 247 -22.25 -18.46 -4.70
CA GLY A 247 -20.88 -17.96 -4.54
C GLY A 247 -20.72 -16.45 -4.71
N TRP A 248 -21.81 -15.68 -4.58
CA TRP A 248 -21.76 -14.23 -4.49
C TRP A 248 -21.96 -13.78 -3.04
N ASP A 249 -21.05 -12.95 -2.56
CA ASP A 249 -21.17 -12.23 -1.29
C ASP A 249 -21.83 -10.87 -1.53
N SER A 250 -22.56 -10.39 -0.53
CA SER A 250 -23.06 -9.01 -0.51
C SER A 250 -21.92 -8.04 -0.21
N GLY A 251 -21.93 -6.88 -0.85
CA GLY A 251 -21.07 -5.75 -0.49
C GLY A 251 -21.84 -4.54 0.04
N PRO A 252 -21.14 -3.50 0.52
CA PRO A 252 -21.75 -2.42 1.27
C PRO A 252 -22.64 -1.51 0.41
N SER A 253 -23.75 -1.07 0.98
CA SER A 253 -24.72 -0.16 0.36
C SER A 253 -24.35 1.32 0.46
N ASP A 254 -23.41 1.69 1.33
CA ASP A 254 -22.98 3.08 1.48
C ASP A 254 -22.45 3.67 0.18
N TRP A 255 -22.88 4.89 -0.13
CA TRP A 255 -22.62 5.59 -1.40
C TRP A 255 -21.16 5.56 -1.86
N ARG A 256 -20.22 5.81 -0.95
CA ARG A 256 -18.78 5.96 -1.26
C ARG A 256 -17.95 4.70 -0.98
N SER A 257 -18.55 3.69 -0.35
CA SER A 257 -17.83 2.51 0.13
C SER A 257 -17.16 1.73 -1.01
N PRO A 258 -16.13 0.95 -0.72
CA PRO A 258 -15.48 0.09 -1.69
C PRO A 258 -16.46 -0.87 -2.38
N PHE A 259 -16.10 -1.33 -3.57
CA PHE A 259 -16.75 -2.45 -4.26
C PHE A 259 -16.09 -3.77 -3.88
N LEU A 260 -16.11 -4.07 -2.58
CA LEU A 260 -15.56 -5.29 -1.97
C LEU A 260 -16.66 -5.96 -1.15
N ALA A 261 -16.53 -7.26 -0.89
CA ALA A 261 -17.46 -7.99 -0.02
C ALA A 261 -17.53 -7.32 1.38
N ASP A 262 -18.66 -7.47 2.06
CA ASP A 262 -18.80 -7.03 3.44
C ASP A 262 -17.91 -7.85 4.38
N SER A 263 -17.37 -7.15 5.38
CA SER A 263 -16.61 -7.81 6.43
C SER A 263 -17.53 -8.69 7.27
N LYS A 264 -16.99 -9.74 7.87
CA LYS A 264 -17.73 -10.52 8.87
C LYS A 264 -18.11 -9.62 10.04
N ALA A 265 -19.27 -9.88 10.64
CA ALA A 265 -19.83 -9.04 11.71
C ALA A 265 -18.87 -8.89 12.91
N GLU A 266 -18.09 -9.94 13.21
CA GLU A 266 -17.05 -9.94 14.25
C GLU A 266 -15.95 -8.90 13.94
N TRP A 267 -15.34 -8.97 12.76
CA TRP A 267 -14.31 -8.01 12.32
C TRP A 267 -14.81 -6.57 12.27
N ALA A 268 -16.03 -6.36 11.76
CA ALA A 268 -16.64 -5.04 11.69
C ALA A 268 -16.92 -4.43 13.08
N GLY A 269 -17.07 -5.28 14.10
CA GLY A 269 -17.27 -4.86 15.49
C GLY A 269 -16.00 -4.38 16.20
N PHE A 270 -14.81 -4.69 15.68
CA PHE A 270 -13.55 -4.27 16.29
C PHE A 270 -13.25 -2.79 15.97
N PRO A 271 -12.74 -2.01 16.94
CA PRO A 271 -12.26 -0.66 16.65
C PRO A 271 -11.12 -0.69 15.62
N ALA A 272 -11.17 0.24 14.66
CA ALA A 272 -10.08 0.45 13.73
C ALA A 272 -8.81 0.91 14.48
N LEU A 273 -7.63 0.50 14.02
CA LEU A 273 -6.37 0.80 14.69
C LEU A 273 -6.12 2.31 14.81
N ASP A 274 -6.44 3.07 13.77
CA ASP A 274 -6.25 4.52 13.71
C ASP A 274 -7.17 5.28 14.67
N THR A 275 -8.37 4.76 14.97
CA THR A 275 -9.28 5.40 15.93
C THR A 275 -8.80 5.29 17.38
N LEU A 276 -7.79 4.47 17.67
CA LEU A 276 -7.16 4.42 18.99
C LEU A 276 -6.18 5.59 19.23
N PHE A 277 -5.76 6.29 18.17
CA PHE A 277 -4.75 7.34 18.22
C PHE A 277 -5.32 8.72 17.84
N ASP A 278 -4.68 9.78 18.33
CA ASP A 278 -4.97 11.16 17.91
C ASP A 278 -4.24 11.56 16.64
N TYR A 279 -3.09 10.95 16.37
CA TYR A 279 -2.30 11.18 15.17
C TYR A 279 -1.77 9.89 14.58
N ASP A 280 -1.87 9.79 13.27
CA ASP A 280 -1.04 8.91 12.46
C ASP A 280 -0.55 9.66 11.21
N GLY A 281 0.57 9.22 10.64
CA GLY A 281 1.27 9.96 9.60
C GLY A 281 2.00 9.07 8.60
N SER A 282 2.50 9.65 7.51
CA SER A 282 3.45 8.95 6.65
C SER A 282 4.83 8.88 7.30
N GLY A 283 5.62 7.84 7.05
CA GLY A 283 7.04 7.86 7.40
C GLY A 283 7.83 8.95 6.64
N VAL A 284 9.10 9.10 6.99
CA VAL A 284 10.02 10.03 6.32
C VAL A 284 10.23 9.58 4.87
N MET A 285 10.12 10.48 3.90
CA MET A 285 10.40 10.19 2.50
C MET A 285 11.64 10.97 2.05
N PRO A 286 12.84 10.34 2.08
CA PRO A 286 14.04 10.97 1.54
C PRO A 286 13.88 11.30 0.05
N GLY A 287 13.30 10.37 -0.72
CA GLY A 287 13.06 10.51 -2.16
C GLY A 287 14.33 10.43 -3.03
N ARG A 288 15.46 10.21 -2.38
CA ARG A 288 16.77 9.88 -2.94
C ARG A 288 17.42 8.86 -2.01
N THR A 289 18.04 7.84 -2.57
CA THR A 289 18.52 6.66 -1.84
C THR A 289 19.91 6.85 -1.23
N TRP A 290 20.72 7.75 -1.80
CA TRP A 290 22.12 7.90 -1.40
C TRP A 290 22.31 8.46 0.02
N VAL A 291 21.28 9.11 0.57
CA VAL A 291 21.30 9.74 1.90
C VAL A 291 21.04 8.75 3.03
N THR A 292 20.77 7.49 2.70
CA THR A 292 20.64 6.36 3.64
C THR A 292 21.65 5.26 3.30
N ALA A 293 22.26 4.64 4.31
CA ALA A 293 23.15 3.50 4.11
C ALA A 293 23.23 2.60 5.35
N PRO A 294 23.61 1.32 5.20
CA PRO A 294 23.86 0.44 6.33
C PRO A 294 25.00 0.91 7.26
N ASP A 295 25.93 1.70 6.72
CA ASP A 295 27.13 2.17 7.40
C ASP A 295 27.34 3.68 7.24
N VAL A 296 27.93 4.31 8.25
CA VAL A 296 28.23 5.75 8.28
C VAL A 296 29.31 6.12 7.24
N SER A 297 30.25 5.21 6.98
CA SER A 297 31.38 5.45 6.07
C SER A 297 30.93 5.77 4.64
N SER A 298 29.92 5.05 4.15
CA SER A 298 29.30 5.27 2.84
C SER A 298 28.63 6.63 2.76
N LEU A 299 27.90 7.05 3.80
CA LEU A 299 27.25 8.36 3.82
C LEU A 299 28.28 9.50 3.75
N ASN A 300 29.36 9.39 4.53
CA ASN A 300 30.44 10.37 4.52
C ASN A 300 31.13 10.43 3.16
N ALA A 301 31.45 9.29 2.55
CA ALA A 301 32.08 9.22 1.24
C ALA A 301 31.18 9.76 0.12
N ARG A 302 29.87 9.45 0.16
CA ARG A 302 28.87 9.98 -0.78
C ARG A 302 28.74 11.48 -0.68
N TRP A 303 28.63 12.00 0.54
CA TRP A 303 28.59 13.44 0.79
C TRP A 303 29.86 14.14 0.30
N ALA A 304 31.03 13.60 0.63
CA ALA A 304 32.30 14.15 0.19
C ALA A 304 32.41 14.20 -1.34
N LYS A 305 31.94 13.16 -2.05
CA LYS A 305 31.88 13.17 -3.52
C LYS A 305 30.94 14.24 -4.04
N LEU A 306 29.74 14.38 -3.46
CA LEU A 306 28.78 15.41 -3.85
C LEU A 306 29.34 16.82 -3.68
N VAL A 307 29.93 17.12 -2.51
CA VAL A 307 30.45 18.44 -2.17
C VAL A 307 31.66 18.82 -3.02
N LYS A 308 32.55 17.87 -3.32
CA LYS A 308 33.75 18.10 -4.14
C LYS A 308 33.47 18.24 -5.64
N GLU A 309 32.31 17.82 -6.13
CA GLU A 309 31.93 17.99 -7.53
C GLU A 309 31.81 19.49 -7.87
N LYS A 310 32.50 19.90 -8.93
CA LYS A 310 32.58 21.30 -9.37
C LYS A 310 31.66 21.59 -10.56
N ASN A 311 31.35 20.60 -11.38
CA ASN A 311 30.42 20.75 -12.49
C ASN A 311 28.97 20.80 -11.95
N PRO A 312 28.23 21.91 -12.15
CA PRO A 312 26.88 22.06 -11.59
C PRO A 312 25.87 21.01 -12.08
N GLU A 313 25.95 20.60 -13.35
CA GLU A 313 25.03 19.62 -13.95
C GLU A 313 25.28 18.22 -13.38
N VAL A 314 26.56 17.85 -13.24
CA VAL A 314 26.96 16.58 -12.61
C VAL A 314 26.58 16.59 -11.13
N LYS A 315 26.80 17.71 -10.41
CA LYS A 315 26.44 17.86 -8.99
C LYS A 315 24.94 17.74 -8.77
N GLU A 316 24.11 18.34 -9.63
CA GLU A 316 22.65 18.20 -9.60
C GLU A 316 22.23 16.75 -9.87
N ALA A 317 22.87 16.10 -10.85
CA ALA A 317 22.60 14.69 -11.16
C ALA A 317 22.95 13.76 -9.98
N LEU A 318 24.07 14.01 -9.29
CA LEU A 318 24.48 13.32 -8.06
C LEU A 318 23.51 13.59 -6.90
N PHE A 319 23.09 14.84 -6.71
CA PHE A 319 22.14 15.23 -5.67
C PHE A 319 20.80 14.51 -5.82
N TYR A 320 20.35 14.27 -7.06
CA TYR A 320 19.07 13.64 -7.38
C TYR A 320 17.87 14.50 -6.92
N PRO A 321 17.57 15.59 -7.66
CA PRO A 321 16.51 16.52 -7.28
C PRO A 321 15.12 15.91 -7.34
N HIS A 322 14.22 16.48 -6.55
CA HIS A 322 12.81 16.14 -6.56
C HIS A 322 12.15 16.67 -7.84
N GLU A 323 11.81 15.79 -8.78
CA GLU A 323 11.12 16.16 -10.01
C GLU A 323 9.76 16.81 -9.71
N GLY A 324 9.58 18.06 -10.13
CA GLY A 324 8.37 18.85 -9.85
C GLY A 324 8.19 19.24 -8.39
N GLY A 325 9.23 19.12 -7.56
CA GLY A 325 9.22 19.46 -6.14
C GLY A 325 10.19 20.57 -5.77
N ASP A 326 10.37 20.79 -4.47
CA ASP A 326 11.12 21.90 -3.90
C ASP A 326 12.48 21.51 -3.32
N LYS A 327 12.90 20.24 -3.46
CA LYS A 327 14.22 19.76 -2.99
C LYS A 327 15.15 19.63 -4.18
N THR A 328 15.90 20.70 -4.45
CA THR A 328 16.91 20.81 -5.50
C THR A 328 18.23 21.31 -4.91
N LEU A 329 19.34 21.18 -5.64
CA LEU A 329 20.68 21.55 -5.13
C LEU A 329 20.77 23.03 -4.72
N ILE A 330 20.06 23.90 -5.44
CA ILE A 330 20.10 25.36 -5.26
C ILE A 330 19.05 25.89 -4.28
N LYS A 331 18.16 25.03 -3.75
CA LYS A 331 17.12 25.47 -2.82
C LYS A 331 17.66 25.62 -1.40
N SER A 332 17.44 26.79 -0.81
CA SER A 332 17.64 27.02 0.63
C SER A 332 16.48 26.49 1.46
N THR A 333 16.74 26.19 2.73
CA THR A 333 15.71 25.83 3.71
C THR A 333 15.64 26.88 4.81
N LYS A 334 14.43 27.12 5.34
CA LYS A 334 14.21 27.99 6.49
C LYS A 334 14.04 27.21 7.80
N ILE A 335 13.91 25.88 7.72
CA ILE A 335 13.59 25.02 8.85
C ILE A 335 14.54 23.81 8.84
N GLY A 336 15.09 23.46 10.00
CA GLY A 336 15.91 22.27 10.22
C GLY A 336 15.10 21.03 10.62
N LEU A 337 15.81 19.96 10.98
CA LEU A 337 15.19 18.82 11.67
C LEU A 337 15.45 18.98 13.18
N HIS A 338 14.44 18.74 14.00
CA HIS A 338 14.58 18.84 15.45
C HIS A 338 15.67 17.88 15.96
N GLY A 339 16.46 18.34 16.94
CA GLY A 339 17.59 17.57 17.50
C GLY A 339 18.84 17.50 16.61
N HIS A 340 18.88 18.16 15.46
CA HIS A 340 20.00 18.12 14.53
C HIS A 340 20.48 19.50 14.09
N GLU A 341 21.71 19.58 13.59
CA GLU A 341 22.31 20.81 13.07
C GLU A 341 21.41 21.45 11.99
N PHE A 342 21.20 22.77 12.05
CA PHE A 342 20.44 23.49 11.04
C PHE A 342 21.37 24.19 10.04
N ARG A 343 21.20 23.87 8.75
CA ARG A 343 21.90 24.55 7.65
C ARG A 343 20.89 25.15 6.67
N GLY A 344 20.81 26.48 6.62
CA GLY A 344 19.83 27.19 5.79
C GLY A 344 20.24 27.44 4.34
N HIS A 345 21.55 27.47 4.05
CA HIS A 345 22.07 27.75 2.72
C HIS A 345 21.90 26.53 1.77
N PRO A 346 21.85 26.74 0.44
CA PRO A 346 21.72 25.65 -0.53
C PRO A 346 22.85 24.62 -0.46
N VAL A 347 22.55 23.36 -0.79
CA VAL A 347 23.58 22.30 -0.86
C VAL A 347 24.62 22.58 -1.96
N ALA A 348 24.27 23.38 -2.98
CA ALA A 348 25.20 23.84 -4.01
C ALA A 348 26.46 24.49 -3.44
N SER A 349 26.31 25.30 -2.38
CA SER A 349 27.38 26.09 -1.75
C SER A 349 28.00 25.40 -0.53
N GLU A 350 27.60 24.16 -0.25
CA GLU A 350 28.10 23.41 0.90
C GLU A 350 29.57 23.02 0.73
N THR A 351 30.32 23.07 1.83
CA THR A 351 31.74 22.67 1.90
C THR A 351 32.07 21.87 3.16
N ALA A 352 31.18 21.85 4.15
CA ALA A 352 31.38 21.15 5.41
C ALA A 352 31.17 19.63 5.27
N GLN A 353 31.60 18.90 6.30
CA GLN A 353 31.25 17.49 6.51
C GLN A 353 29.72 17.31 6.60
N PRO A 354 29.16 16.11 6.35
CA PRO A 354 27.73 15.92 6.47
C PRO A 354 27.30 16.16 7.93
N ILE A 355 26.05 16.56 8.12
CA ILE A 355 25.44 16.52 9.45
C ILE A 355 25.56 15.08 9.96
N ALA A 356 26.00 14.92 11.21
CA ALA A 356 26.30 13.62 11.81
C ALA A 356 25.16 12.61 11.55
N PRO A 357 25.44 11.50 10.84
CA PRO A 357 24.42 10.50 10.56
C PRO A 357 23.81 9.93 11.84
N THR A 358 22.50 9.66 11.80
CA THR A 358 21.76 9.08 12.92
C THR A 358 21.08 7.77 12.53
N ARG A 359 20.80 6.91 13.51
CA ARG A 359 20.10 5.63 13.27
C ARG A 359 18.68 5.88 12.77
N PHE A 360 18.28 5.08 11.79
CA PHE A 360 17.04 5.25 11.04
C PHE A 360 16.37 3.90 10.79
N ALA A 361 15.05 3.83 10.98
CA ALA A 361 14.29 2.61 10.71
C ALA A 361 13.98 2.55 9.22
N PHE A 362 14.88 1.91 8.46
CA PHE A 362 14.74 1.88 7.01
C PHE A 362 13.71 0.84 6.58
N ARG A 363 13.83 -0.40 7.02
CA ARG A 363 12.82 -1.44 6.85
C ARG A 363 12.56 -2.13 8.18
N THR A 364 11.49 -2.90 8.28
CA THR A 364 11.21 -3.67 9.50
C THR A 364 12.46 -4.47 9.90
N LEU A 365 12.93 -4.19 11.12
CA LEU A 365 14.14 -4.75 11.73
C LEU A 365 15.47 -4.43 10.99
N ASP A 366 15.48 -3.63 9.93
CA ASP A 366 16.71 -3.11 9.29
C ASP A 366 17.00 -1.69 9.76
N ARG A 367 17.84 -1.61 10.80
CA ARG A 367 18.35 -0.35 11.35
C ARG A 367 19.53 0.13 10.50
N GLN A 368 19.34 1.21 9.76
CA GLN A 368 20.39 1.83 8.94
C GLN A 368 20.75 3.21 9.50
N TRP A 369 21.46 4.01 8.71
CA TRP A 369 21.82 5.38 9.00
C TRP A 369 21.21 6.33 7.96
N ILE A 370 20.91 7.55 8.37
CA ILE A 370 20.49 8.65 7.49
C ILE A 370 21.29 9.91 7.80
N ILE A 371 21.57 10.74 6.79
CA ILE A 371 22.03 12.12 6.99
C ILE A 371 20.81 12.98 7.36
N PRO A 372 20.66 13.47 8.61
CA PRO A 372 19.45 14.16 9.06
C PRO A 372 19.46 15.63 8.64
N ASP A 373 19.47 15.88 7.33
CA ASP A 373 19.45 17.22 6.73
C ASP A 373 18.15 17.45 5.97
N ASN A 374 17.33 18.42 6.41
CA ASN A 374 16.05 18.74 5.79
C ASN A 374 16.15 19.13 4.30
N ARG A 375 17.30 19.65 3.86
CA ARG A 375 17.57 19.94 2.44
C ARG A 375 17.55 18.67 1.59
N LEU A 376 17.84 17.52 2.21
CA LEU A 376 17.98 16.22 1.57
C LEU A 376 16.72 15.36 1.58
N LEU A 377 15.63 15.78 2.24
CA LEU A 377 14.44 14.95 2.40
C LEU A 377 13.24 15.52 1.64
N ASN A 378 12.70 14.76 0.67
CA ASN A 378 11.53 15.18 -0.10
C ASN A 378 10.30 15.45 0.78
N ARG A 379 10.04 14.60 1.77
CA ARG A 379 9.03 14.84 2.82
C ARG A 379 9.62 14.41 4.17
N PRO A 380 10.08 15.35 5.01
CA PRO A 380 10.74 15.02 6.27
C PRO A 380 9.79 14.50 7.34
N ASN A 381 8.49 14.79 7.25
CA ASN A 381 7.50 14.64 8.34
C ASN A 381 7.99 15.24 9.69
N PRO A 382 7.90 16.57 9.87
CA PRO A 382 8.40 17.25 11.06
C PRO A 382 7.82 16.74 12.39
N GLU A 383 6.57 16.26 12.40
CA GLU A 383 5.94 15.70 13.60
C GLU A 383 6.76 14.54 14.19
N LEU A 384 7.27 13.64 13.34
CA LEU A 384 8.07 12.50 13.80
C LEU A 384 9.41 12.93 14.38
N TRP A 385 10.06 13.95 13.80
CA TRP A 385 11.33 14.48 14.29
C TRP A 385 11.16 15.28 15.58
N ASN A 386 10.11 16.10 15.67
CA ASN A 386 9.81 16.92 16.85
C ASN A 386 9.44 16.07 18.07
N ALA A 387 8.78 14.92 17.86
CA ALA A 387 8.38 14.00 18.91
C ALA A 387 9.39 12.88 19.19
N HIS A 388 10.55 12.85 18.51
CA HIS A 388 11.51 11.77 18.67
C HIS A 388 12.30 11.87 19.98
N SER A 389 12.43 10.76 20.70
CA SER A 389 13.26 10.64 21.90
C SER A 389 13.62 9.18 22.21
N ALA A 390 14.42 8.98 23.27
CA ALA A 390 14.80 7.65 23.76
C ALA A 390 13.62 6.86 24.39
N GLU A 391 12.46 7.50 24.60
CA GLU A 391 11.23 6.86 25.11
C GLU A 391 10.22 6.56 23.98
N GLN A 392 10.53 6.98 22.76
CA GLN A 392 9.60 6.88 21.64
C GLN A 392 9.54 5.46 21.07
N VAL A 393 8.33 5.06 20.69
CA VAL A 393 8.04 3.83 19.94
C VAL A 393 7.11 4.19 18.79
N TYR A 394 7.35 3.60 17.62
CA TYR A 394 6.54 3.80 16.43
C TYR A 394 5.97 2.47 15.98
N PHE A 395 4.65 2.39 15.84
CA PHE A 395 4.03 1.36 15.02
C PHE A 395 4.02 1.77 13.57
N THR A 396 4.23 0.78 12.71
CA THR A 396 4.08 0.93 11.28
C THR A 396 3.22 -0.20 10.72
N GLY A 397 2.27 0.16 9.88
CA GLY A 397 1.33 -0.78 9.25
C GLY A 397 0.74 -0.19 7.98
N LEU A 398 -0.04 -0.99 7.25
CA LEU A 398 -0.75 -0.55 6.05
C LEU A 398 -2.18 -0.16 6.41
N GLN A 399 -2.61 1.02 5.93
CA GLN A 399 -4.00 1.50 6.07
C GLN A 399 -4.69 1.58 4.71
N ALA A 400 -3.99 2.06 3.67
CA ALA A 400 -4.53 2.14 2.31
C ALA A 400 -4.43 0.81 1.53
N HIS A 401 -3.70 -0.16 2.09
CA HIS A 401 -3.52 -1.51 1.57
C HIS A 401 -3.61 -2.47 2.75
N SER A 402 -3.77 -3.75 2.47
CA SER A 402 -3.80 -4.77 3.51
C SER A 402 -2.46 -5.45 3.67
N PRO A 403 -2.08 -5.85 4.90
CA PRO A 403 -1.00 -6.81 5.09
C PRO A 403 -1.35 -8.15 4.40
N ASP A 404 -0.32 -8.96 4.25
CA ASP A 404 -0.42 -10.29 3.66
C ASP A 404 0.19 -11.24 4.72
N GLU A 405 0.87 -12.32 4.33
CA GLU A 405 1.58 -13.23 5.25
C GLU A 405 2.55 -12.51 6.21
N GLY A 406 2.56 -12.89 7.49
CA GLY A 406 3.40 -12.28 8.54
C GLY A 406 2.63 -11.30 9.45
N PRO A 407 3.30 -10.47 10.26
CA PRO A 407 2.64 -9.52 11.15
C PRO A 407 1.88 -8.42 10.39
N SER A 408 0.78 -7.91 10.98
CA SER A 408 -0.01 -6.81 10.43
C SER A 408 0.53 -5.43 10.82
N VAL A 409 1.27 -5.34 11.93
CA VAL A 409 2.03 -4.15 12.35
C VAL A 409 3.46 -4.53 12.72
N THR A 410 4.39 -3.60 12.56
CA THR A 410 5.78 -3.75 13.01
C THR A 410 6.22 -2.50 13.75
N ILE A 411 7.26 -2.65 14.57
CA ILE A 411 7.58 -1.70 15.63
C ILE A 411 9.02 -1.20 15.46
N SER A 412 9.28 0.04 15.81
CA SER A 412 10.63 0.62 15.83
C SER A 412 10.77 1.65 16.95
N GLY A 413 11.96 1.72 17.57
CA GLY A 413 12.33 2.81 18.48
C GLY A 413 12.99 3.99 17.75
N LEU A 414 13.25 3.83 16.45
CA LEU A 414 13.89 4.80 15.55
C LEU A 414 12.85 5.39 14.59
N ILE A 415 13.13 6.60 14.08
CA ILE A 415 12.27 7.29 13.10
C ILE A 415 12.09 6.42 11.84
N PRO A 416 10.85 6.09 11.42
CA PRO A 416 10.61 5.22 10.27
C PRO A 416 10.65 5.91 8.90
N ASP A 417 11.21 5.22 7.90
CA ASP A 417 11.02 5.52 6.47
C ASP A 417 9.56 5.35 6.04
N LEU A 418 9.15 6.07 4.99
CA LEU A 418 7.83 5.94 4.35
C LEU A 418 7.49 4.48 4.03
N HIS A 419 8.49 3.70 3.64
CA HIS A 419 8.35 2.30 3.26
C HIS A 419 8.88 1.34 4.34
N HIS A 420 8.97 1.77 5.61
CA HIS A 420 9.49 0.95 6.71
C HIS A 420 8.84 -0.44 6.79
N PHE A 421 7.51 -0.51 6.81
CA PHE A 421 6.77 -1.76 7.07
C PHE A 421 7.14 -2.94 6.15
N LYS A 422 7.19 -2.74 4.83
CA LYS A 422 7.49 -3.85 3.88
C LYS A 422 8.30 -3.44 2.64
N GLY A 423 8.88 -2.26 2.66
CA GLY A 423 9.68 -1.73 1.54
C GLY A 423 8.90 -1.17 0.35
N ASN A 424 7.56 -1.11 0.41
CA ASN A 424 6.71 -0.46 -0.59
C ASN A 424 5.36 0.03 0.01
N PHE A 425 4.46 0.54 -0.85
CA PHE A 425 3.09 1.00 -0.58
C PHE A 425 2.90 2.20 0.37
N GLY A 426 3.91 2.59 1.15
CA GLY A 426 3.89 3.82 1.94
C GLY A 426 2.97 3.69 3.16
N GLY A 427 3.42 2.94 4.17
CA GLY A 427 2.65 2.67 5.37
C GLY A 427 2.37 3.90 6.24
N ARG A 428 1.56 3.71 7.28
CA ARG A 428 1.27 4.72 8.30
C ARG A 428 2.09 4.46 9.55
N VAL A 429 2.48 5.54 10.20
CA VAL A 429 3.27 5.57 11.44
C VAL A 429 2.38 6.07 12.57
N PHE A 430 2.27 5.29 13.64
CA PHE A 430 1.55 5.64 14.87
C PHE A 430 2.59 5.76 16.00
N PRO A 431 3.04 6.99 16.36
CA PRO A 431 3.96 7.17 17.49
C PRO A 431 3.23 6.91 18.82
N LEU A 432 3.98 6.52 19.85
CA LEU A 432 3.49 6.39 21.22
C LEU A 432 3.26 7.77 21.86
N TRP A 433 4.23 8.67 21.69
CA TRP A 433 4.22 10.02 22.26
C TRP A 433 4.10 11.09 21.17
N ARG A 434 3.44 12.21 21.48
CA ARG A 434 3.31 13.36 20.58
C ARG A 434 4.37 14.43 20.81
N ASP A 435 5.19 14.28 21.84
CA ASP A 435 6.26 15.19 22.23
C ASP A 435 7.53 14.42 22.60
N ALA A 436 8.70 15.04 22.44
CA ALA A 436 9.98 14.42 22.77
C ALA A 436 10.16 14.16 24.28
N ALA A 437 9.47 14.92 25.13
CA ALA A 437 9.50 14.71 26.58
C ALA A 437 8.68 13.49 27.05
N ALA A 438 7.97 12.82 26.14
CA ALA A 438 7.14 11.65 26.43
C ALA A 438 6.07 11.92 27.51
N THR A 439 5.43 13.08 27.43
CA THR A 439 4.41 13.51 28.41
C THR A 439 3.00 13.54 27.81
N ILE A 440 2.89 13.65 26.49
CA ILE A 440 1.61 13.71 25.78
C ILE A 440 1.43 12.40 25.01
N PRO A 441 0.59 11.46 25.49
CA PRO A 441 0.34 10.22 24.76
C PRO A 441 -0.36 10.51 23.44
N ASN A 442 -0.06 9.71 22.43
CA ASN A 442 -0.78 9.73 21.16
C ASN A 442 -2.02 8.82 21.17
N ILE A 443 -2.08 7.87 22.10
CA ILE A 443 -3.28 7.08 22.36
C ILE A 443 -4.30 8.00 23.05
N LYS A 444 -5.55 7.94 22.60
CA LYS A 444 -6.61 8.84 23.08
C LYS A 444 -6.76 8.75 24.60
N SER A 445 -6.68 9.89 25.29
CA SER A 445 -6.83 9.94 26.74
C SER A 445 -8.19 9.42 27.22
N ALA A 446 -9.26 9.66 26.42
CA ALA A 446 -10.60 9.13 26.70
C ALA A 446 -10.63 7.59 26.65
N LEU A 447 -9.91 6.98 25.71
CA LEU A 447 -9.77 5.53 25.61
C LEU A 447 -9.03 4.99 26.83
N ILE A 448 -7.91 5.60 27.22
CA ILE A 448 -7.13 5.18 28.40
C ILE A 448 -7.98 5.24 29.66
N ALA A 449 -8.75 6.31 29.86
CA ALA A 449 -9.65 6.47 31.01
C ALA A 449 -10.77 5.43 31.01
N HIS A 450 -11.37 5.16 29.84
CA HIS A 450 -12.42 4.16 29.69
C HIS A 450 -11.90 2.75 30.02
N LEU A 451 -10.75 2.36 29.45
CA LEU A 451 -10.12 1.06 29.73
C LEU A 451 -9.72 0.93 31.19
N SER A 452 -9.22 2.01 31.82
CA SER A 452 -8.88 1.99 33.25
C SER A 452 -10.11 1.70 34.12
N THR A 453 -11.24 2.31 33.77
CA THR A 453 -12.53 2.06 34.43
C THR A 453 -13.01 0.64 34.18
N ALA A 454 -13.00 0.19 32.92
CA ALA A 454 -13.48 -1.13 32.52
C ALA A 454 -12.71 -2.27 33.20
N TYR A 455 -11.39 -2.12 33.36
CA TYR A 455 -10.55 -3.13 34.01
C TYR A 455 -10.37 -2.92 35.52
N GLY A 456 -10.93 -1.85 36.09
CA GLY A 456 -10.85 -1.55 37.53
C GLY A 456 -9.44 -1.21 38.02
N LYS A 457 -8.54 -0.71 37.15
CA LYS A 457 -7.15 -0.38 37.48
C LYS A 457 -6.53 0.62 36.50
N PRO A 458 -5.43 1.30 36.86
CA PRO A 458 -4.76 2.21 35.94
C PRO A 458 -4.26 1.49 34.67
N VAL A 459 -4.63 2.02 33.51
CA VAL A 459 -4.08 1.65 32.20
C VAL A 459 -3.25 2.83 31.69
N THR A 460 -2.10 2.56 31.08
CA THR A 460 -1.24 3.60 30.49
C THR A 460 -1.20 3.49 28.96
N ALA A 461 -0.73 4.53 28.27
CA ALA A 461 -0.51 4.47 26.82
C ALA A 461 0.50 3.37 26.42
N PRO A 462 1.65 3.20 27.12
CA PRO A 462 2.51 2.04 26.92
C PRO A 462 1.81 0.68 27.03
N ASP A 463 0.81 0.54 27.92
CA ASP A 463 0.04 -0.72 28.07
C ASP A 463 -0.84 -0.97 26.85
N VAL A 464 -1.59 0.03 26.39
CA VAL A 464 -2.42 -0.11 25.18
C VAL A 464 -1.54 -0.40 23.97
N MET A 465 -0.36 0.23 23.87
CA MET A 465 0.60 -0.06 22.82
C MET A 465 1.09 -1.51 22.90
N ALA A 466 1.49 -1.98 24.08
CA ALA A 466 1.88 -3.38 24.27
C ALA A 466 0.74 -4.35 23.92
N TYR A 467 -0.49 -4.07 24.36
CA TYR A 467 -1.67 -4.87 24.01
C TYR A 467 -1.81 -5.04 22.48
N VAL A 468 -1.74 -3.95 21.72
CA VAL A 468 -1.80 -4.02 20.25
C VAL A 468 -0.63 -4.80 19.67
N ALA A 469 0.59 -4.62 20.18
CA ALA A 469 1.76 -5.36 19.72
C ALA A 469 1.60 -6.87 19.91
N ALA A 470 1.05 -7.32 21.04
CA ALA A 470 0.82 -8.73 21.31
C ALA A 470 -0.10 -9.39 20.27
N LEU A 471 -1.12 -8.65 19.82
CA LEU A 471 -2.16 -9.19 18.93
C LEU A 471 -1.87 -9.01 17.44
N LEU A 472 -1.16 -7.95 17.03
CA LEU A 472 -1.02 -7.61 15.62
C LEU A 472 0.41 -7.87 15.07
N ALA A 473 1.42 -8.00 15.93
CA ALA A 473 2.81 -8.17 15.50
C ALA A 473 3.25 -9.64 15.40
N HIS A 474 2.37 -10.53 14.90
CA HIS A 474 2.65 -11.94 14.63
C HIS A 474 1.76 -12.49 13.48
N PRO A 475 2.13 -13.62 12.83
CA PRO A 475 1.42 -14.13 11.65
C PRO A 475 0.02 -14.68 11.91
N ALA A 476 -0.29 -15.12 13.14
CA ALA A 476 -1.61 -15.73 13.39
C ALA A 476 -2.76 -14.73 13.23
N PHE A 477 -2.52 -13.43 13.45
CA PHE A 477 -3.51 -12.39 13.20
C PHE A 477 -3.90 -12.28 11.73
N THR A 478 -2.91 -12.19 10.83
CA THR A 478 -3.17 -12.07 9.39
C THR A 478 -3.75 -13.35 8.82
N ALA A 479 -3.34 -14.51 9.34
CA ALA A 479 -3.93 -15.80 8.99
C ALA A 479 -5.41 -15.89 9.41
N ARG A 480 -5.72 -15.52 10.66
CA ARG A 480 -7.10 -15.55 11.21
C ARG A 480 -8.06 -14.65 10.45
N PHE A 481 -7.62 -13.44 10.11
CA PHE A 481 -8.46 -12.41 9.48
C PHE A 481 -8.19 -12.25 7.98
N LYS A 482 -7.62 -13.27 7.32
CA LYS A 482 -7.24 -13.21 5.89
C LYS A 482 -8.39 -12.80 4.96
N GLU A 483 -9.60 -13.30 5.24
CA GLU A 483 -10.80 -12.99 4.47
C GLU A 483 -11.28 -11.54 4.69
N ASP A 484 -11.16 -11.03 5.92
CA ASP A 484 -11.57 -9.65 6.24
C ASP A 484 -10.54 -8.61 5.77
N LEU A 485 -9.26 -8.97 5.83
CA LEU A 485 -8.12 -8.18 5.36
C LEU A 485 -8.11 -8.01 3.83
N ILE A 486 -9.08 -8.53 3.07
CA ILE A 486 -9.28 -8.10 1.68
C ILE A 486 -9.59 -6.59 1.63
N ARG A 487 -10.27 -6.07 2.65
CA ARG A 487 -10.53 -4.65 2.82
C ARG A 487 -9.40 -4.02 3.65
N PRO A 488 -8.69 -3.01 3.13
CA PRO A 488 -7.72 -2.27 3.91
C PRO A 488 -8.35 -1.60 5.13
N GLY A 489 -7.56 -1.48 6.20
CA GLY A 489 -8.00 -0.98 7.49
C GLY A 489 -7.77 -2.03 8.57
N LEU A 490 -6.73 -1.84 9.38
CA LEU A 490 -6.43 -2.74 10.50
C LEU A 490 -7.41 -2.50 11.63
N ARG A 491 -7.80 -3.58 12.30
CA ARG A 491 -8.75 -3.57 13.41
C ARG A 491 -8.15 -4.28 14.61
N VAL A 492 -8.56 -3.91 15.82
CA VAL A 492 -8.01 -4.47 17.06
C VAL A 492 -9.13 -5.11 17.87
N PRO A 493 -9.13 -6.42 18.09
CA PRO A 493 -10.06 -7.02 19.06
C PRO A 493 -9.66 -6.57 20.46
N VAL A 494 -10.48 -5.74 21.10
CA VAL A 494 -10.25 -5.24 22.47
C VAL A 494 -11.04 -6.09 23.44
N THR A 495 -10.37 -6.87 24.29
CA THR A 495 -11.04 -7.71 25.29
C THR A 495 -11.76 -6.88 26.35
N ALA A 496 -12.86 -7.39 26.89
CA ALA A 496 -13.47 -6.87 28.10
C ALA A 496 -12.92 -7.52 29.39
N ASP A 497 -12.05 -8.54 29.26
CA ASP A 497 -11.45 -9.26 30.38
C ASP A 497 -10.10 -8.64 30.78
N ALA A 498 -10.02 -8.15 32.01
CA ALA A 498 -8.82 -7.50 32.56
C ALA A 498 -7.60 -8.42 32.66
N ASN A 499 -7.79 -9.73 32.86
CA ASN A 499 -6.69 -10.70 32.95
C ASN A 499 -6.13 -11.02 31.56
N LEU A 500 -7.00 -11.13 30.55
CA LEU A 500 -6.55 -11.28 29.16
C LEU A 500 -5.80 -10.03 28.70
N PHE A 501 -6.28 -8.84 29.09
CA PHE A 501 -5.57 -7.60 28.84
C PHE A 501 -4.15 -7.61 29.44
N ASP A 502 -3.99 -8.03 30.69
CA ASP A 502 -2.65 -8.12 31.33
C ASP A 502 -1.70 -9.08 30.66
N ARG A 503 -2.20 -10.26 30.29
CA ARG A 503 -1.39 -11.24 29.58
C ARG A 503 -0.93 -10.69 28.23
N ALA A 504 -1.80 -9.99 27.52
CA ALA A 504 -1.45 -9.30 26.28
C ALA A 504 -0.45 -8.18 26.50
N VAL A 505 -0.62 -7.36 27.54
CA VAL A 505 0.36 -6.31 27.88
C VAL A 505 1.72 -6.93 28.17
N ALA A 506 1.80 -7.96 29.03
CA ALA A 506 3.08 -8.60 29.38
C ALA A 506 3.79 -9.15 28.14
N LEU A 507 3.08 -9.89 27.29
CA LEU A 507 3.61 -10.46 26.05
C LEU A 507 4.02 -9.36 25.05
N GLY A 508 3.18 -8.35 24.89
CA GLY A 508 3.41 -7.24 23.97
C GLY A 508 4.58 -6.35 24.34
N ARG A 509 4.85 -6.18 25.64
CA ARG A 509 6.05 -5.48 26.13
C ARG A 509 7.33 -6.21 25.72
N GLU A 510 7.31 -7.55 25.68
CA GLU A 510 8.41 -8.35 25.15
C GLU A 510 8.56 -8.18 23.63
N VAL A 511 7.45 -8.19 22.90
CA VAL A 511 7.45 -7.97 21.44
C VAL A 511 8.01 -6.59 21.08
N ILE A 512 7.64 -5.53 21.81
CA ILE A 512 8.20 -4.18 21.61
C ILE A 512 9.69 -4.17 21.94
N TRP A 513 10.09 -4.77 23.08
CA TRP A 513 11.50 -4.86 23.47
C TRP A 513 12.34 -5.57 22.38
N LEU A 514 11.83 -6.64 21.78
CA LEU A 514 12.49 -7.35 20.68
C LEU A 514 12.63 -6.50 19.41
N HIS A 515 11.54 -5.88 18.95
CA HIS A 515 11.56 -5.04 17.75
C HIS A 515 12.44 -3.80 17.89
N THR A 516 12.63 -3.33 19.13
CA THR A 516 13.48 -2.19 19.46
C THR A 516 14.90 -2.60 19.86
N TYR A 517 15.28 -3.88 19.64
CA TYR A 517 16.61 -4.41 19.95
C TYR A 517 17.03 -4.17 21.41
N GLY A 518 16.06 -4.21 22.32
CA GLY A 518 16.24 -4.05 23.75
C GLY A 518 16.38 -2.62 24.25
N GLU A 519 16.25 -1.63 23.36
CA GLU A 519 16.42 -0.21 23.69
C GLU A 519 15.15 0.43 24.29
N ARG A 520 13.98 -0.18 24.14
CA ARG A 520 12.71 0.27 24.71
C ARG A 520 12.08 -0.85 25.49
N PHE A 521 11.25 -0.50 26.49
CA PHE A 521 10.59 -1.49 27.33
C PHE A 521 11.61 -2.47 27.96
N ALA A 522 12.78 -1.97 28.37
CA ALA A 522 13.70 -2.80 29.15
C ALA A 522 13.15 -2.98 30.57
N ASP A 523 13.23 -4.21 31.05
CA ASP A 523 12.85 -4.66 32.38
C ASP A 523 13.66 -5.91 32.73
N PRO A 524 14.85 -5.74 33.34
CA PRO A 524 15.70 -6.85 33.71
C PRO A 524 15.03 -7.87 34.65
N ALA A 525 14.10 -7.43 35.51
CA ALA A 525 13.39 -8.32 36.44
C ALA A 525 12.47 -9.31 35.71
N SER A 526 11.97 -8.91 34.53
CA SER A 526 11.18 -9.76 33.64
C SER A 526 11.99 -10.37 32.48
N GLY A 527 13.33 -10.43 32.59
CA GLY A 527 14.19 -11.04 31.57
C GLY A 527 14.37 -10.21 30.28
N ARG A 528 14.09 -8.90 30.33
CA ARG A 528 14.21 -7.95 29.21
C ARG A 528 15.30 -6.91 29.50
N PRO A 529 16.59 -7.25 29.58
CA PRO A 529 17.63 -6.28 29.93
C PRO A 529 17.74 -5.14 28.90
N ALA A 530 18.31 -3.99 29.30
CA ALA A 530 18.63 -2.88 28.40
C ALA A 530 19.88 -3.19 27.54
N ALA A 531 19.80 -4.25 26.76
CA ALA A 531 20.88 -4.77 25.92
C ALA A 531 20.29 -5.51 24.71
N PRO A 532 21.07 -5.68 23.62
CA PRO A 532 20.64 -6.45 22.46
C PRO A 532 20.10 -7.84 22.85
N PRO A 533 18.88 -8.20 22.43
CA PRO A 533 18.28 -9.48 22.77
C PRO A 533 19.15 -10.66 22.40
N ARG A 534 19.16 -11.67 23.26
CA ARG A 534 19.82 -12.95 23.01
C ARG A 534 18.82 -14.09 23.17
N MET A 535 19.01 -15.12 22.35
CA MET A 535 18.36 -16.41 22.53
C MET A 535 18.93 -17.09 23.78
N PRO A 536 18.20 -18.04 24.40
CA PRO A 536 18.76 -18.87 25.46
C PRO A 536 20.10 -19.48 25.06
N LYS A 537 20.99 -19.65 26.04
CA LYS A 537 22.33 -20.18 25.83
C LYS A 537 22.27 -21.53 25.09
N GLY A 538 23.02 -21.66 24.00
CA GLY A 538 23.07 -22.86 23.15
C GLY A 538 21.98 -22.95 22.07
N GLN A 539 21.01 -22.03 22.06
CA GLN A 539 19.92 -22.02 21.04
C GLN A 539 20.06 -20.89 20.02
N GLY A 540 20.98 -19.94 20.26
CA GLY A 540 21.17 -18.79 19.40
C GLY A 540 22.13 -19.03 18.23
N PRO A 541 22.11 -18.12 17.23
CA PRO A 541 23.06 -18.13 16.12
C PRO A 541 24.51 -18.11 16.64
N THR A 542 25.36 -18.94 16.04
CA THR A 542 26.79 -18.98 16.36
C THR A 542 27.62 -19.03 15.09
N ILE A 543 28.81 -18.43 15.15
CA ILE A 543 29.80 -18.52 14.07
C ILE A 543 30.82 -19.57 14.51
N PRO A 544 30.80 -20.79 13.94
CA PRO A 544 31.77 -21.81 14.30
C PRO A 544 33.15 -21.47 13.76
N VAL A 545 34.15 -22.25 14.17
CA VAL A 545 35.50 -22.17 13.57
C VAL A 545 35.39 -22.39 12.06
N GLY A 546 35.94 -21.46 11.29
CA GLY A 546 35.85 -21.46 9.81
C GLY A 546 34.54 -20.90 9.24
N GLY A 547 33.57 -20.51 10.08
CA GLY A 547 32.31 -19.89 9.65
C GLY A 547 32.37 -18.37 9.46
N THR A 548 33.48 -17.73 9.81
CA THR A 548 33.65 -16.27 9.70
C THR A 548 33.33 -15.78 8.30
N ILE A 549 32.47 -14.76 8.20
CA ILE A 549 32.20 -14.06 6.93
C ILE A 549 33.46 -13.24 6.60
N PRO A 550 34.15 -13.52 5.48
CA PRO A 550 35.43 -12.88 5.19
C PRO A 550 35.29 -11.36 5.01
N GLY A 551 36.12 -10.60 5.72
CA GLY A 551 36.34 -9.16 5.50
C GLY A 551 37.46 -8.91 4.48
N ALA A 552 38.08 -7.73 4.52
CA ALA A 552 39.19 -7.41 3.62
C ALA A 552 40.33 -8.45 3.72
N PRO A 553 40.96 -8.87 2.60
CA PRO A 553 40.81 -8.32 1.24
C PRO A 553 39.69 -8.96 0.40
N ASN A 554 38.87 -9.85 0.95
CA ASN A 554 37.76 -10.46 0.21
C ASN A 554 36.71 -9.38 -0.16
N PRO A 555 36.12 -9.46 -1.36
CA PRO A 555 35.07 -8.54 -1.75
C PRO A 555 33.82 -8.73 -0.91
N LEU A 556 32.91 -7.76 -0.93
CA LEU A 556 31.55 -7.95 -0.43
C LEU A 556 30.90 -9.20 -1.05
N PRO A 557 30.17 -10.01 -0.26
CA PRO A 557 29.47 -11.18 -0.78
C PRO A 557 28.26 -10.78 -1.64
N ASP A 558 27.92 -11.61 -2.63
CA ASP A 558 26.73 -11.43 -3.46
C ASP A 558 25.58 -12.40 -3.14
N THR A 559 25.86 -13.42 -2.35
CA THR A 559 24.94 -14.52 -2.07
C THR A 559 24.65 -14.65 -0.58
N MET A 560 23.37 -14.90 -0.28
CA MET A 560 22.90 -15.36 1.02
C MET A 560 21.86 -16.44 0.79
N HIS A 561 22.04 -17.60 1.42
CA HIS A 561 21.08 -18.70 1.36
C HIS A 561 21.06 -19.47 2.67
N HIS A 562 19.93 -20.09 2.96
CA HIS A 562 19.76 -20.96 4.12
C HIS A 562 19.74 -22.41 3.65
N ASP A 563 20.44 -23.27 4.39
CA ASP A 563 20.40 -24.72 4.24
C ASP A 563 19.56 -25.31 5.38
N PRO A 564 18.31 -25.75 5.10
CA PRO A 564 17.44 -26.34 6.11
C PRO A 564 17.97 -27.64 6.72
N SER A 565 18.82 -28.38 6.01
CA SER A 565 19.34 -29.68 6.47
C SER A 565 20.38 -29.53 7.57
N THR A 566 21.17 -28.45 7.52
CA THR A 566 22.19 -28.13 8.51
C THR A 566 21.79 -27.00 9.45
N GLY A 567 20.72 -26.26 9.14
CA GLY A 567 20.33 -25.05 9.88
C GLY A 567 21.34 -23.92 9.73
N ARG A 568 22.11 -23.90 8.62
CA ARG A 568 23.14 -22.90 8.35
C ARG A 568 22.61 -21.79 7.46
N LEU A 569 22.91 -20.55 7.83
CA LEU A 569 22.77 -19.39 6.95
C LEU A 569 24.13 -19.05 6.35
N HIS A 570 24.29 -19.31 5.06
CA HIS A 570 25.49 -18.98 4.30
C HIS A 570 25.45 -17.53 3.84
N VAL A 571 26.57 -16.83 3.97
CA VAL A 571 26.78 -15.45 3.48
C VAL A 571 28.12 -15.40 2.77
N GLY A 572 28.09 -15.40 1.43
CA GLY A 572 29.29 -15.64 0.63
C GLY A 572 29.97 -16.95 1.01
N GLU A 573 31.24 -16.86 1.39
CA GLU A 573 32.08 -18.00 1.83
C GLU A 573 31.93 -18.33 3.33
N GLY A 574 31.31 -17.45 4.12
CA GLY A 574 31.06 -17.67 5.55
C GLY A 574 29.69 -18.28 5.83
N PHE A 575 29.46 -18.70 7.07
CA PHE A 575 28.17 -19.22 7.50
C PHE A 575 27.94 -19.08 9.01
N ILE A 576 26.66 -18.99 9.38
CA ILE A 576 26.16 -18.94 10.76
C ILE A 576 25.35 -20.20 11.02
N GLU A 577 25.68 -20.93 12.09
CA GLU A 577 24.94 -22.09 12.58
C GLU A 577 23.81 -21.70 13.52
N ASN A 578 22.89 -22.64 13.79
CA ASN A 578 21.71 -22.46 14.64
C ASN A 578 20.75 -21.38 14.11
N VAL A 579 20.49 -21.41 12.80
CA VAL A 579 19.46 -20.59 12.16
C VAL A 579 18.33 -21.52 11.71
N PRO A 580 17.22 -21.65 12.47
CA PRO A 580 16.07 -22.43 12.05
C PRO A 580 15.42 -21.87 10.78
N THR A 581 14.76 -22.72 9.99
CA THR A 581 14.04 -22.30 8.77
C THR A 581 13.04 -21.18 9.04
N ALA A 582 12.27 -21.26 10.14
CA ALA A 582 11.32 -20.22 10.52
C ALA A 582 11.97 -18.83 10.75
N VAL A 583 13.24 -18.81 11.20
CA VAL A 583 14.02 -17.57 11.33
C VAL A 583 14.53 -17.10 9.98
N ALA A 584 15.07 -18.02 9.18
CA ALA A 584 15.59 -17.73 7.83
C ALA A 584 14.50 -17.20 6.88
N GLU A 585 13.28 -17.69 7.04
CA GLU A 585 12.12 -17.40 6.19
C GLU A 585 11.13 -16.41 6.81
N TYR A 586 11.51 -15.75 7.91
CA TYR A 586 10.66 -14.75 8.55
C TYR A 586 10.28 -13.63 7.56
N GLN A 587 8.98 -13.35 7.49
CA GLN A 587 8.40 -12.44 6.50
C GLN A 587 7.50 -11.38 7.13
N VAL A 588 7.46 -10.21 6.50
CA VAL A 588 6.51 -9.14 6.80
C VAL A 588 5.73 -8.81 5.53
N SER A 589 4.44 -9.12 5.52
CA SER A 589 3.53 -8.96 4.37
C SER A 589 4.14 -9.51 3.07
N GLY A 590 4.58 -10.78 3.13
CA GLY A 590 5.18 -11.52 2.01
C GLY A 590 6.61 -11.09 1.64
N ARG A 591 7.30 -10.30 2.46
CA ARG A 591 8.69 -9.86 2.23
C ARG A 591 9.64 -10.47 3.25
N SER A 592 10.60 -11.26 2.78
CA SER A 592 11.64 -11.84 3.65
C SER A 592 12.52 -10.74 4.25
N VAL A 593 12.57 -10.70 5.58
CA VAL A 593 13.34 -9.71 6.34
C VAL A 593 14.84 -9.88 6.08
N LEU A 594 15.36 -11.10 6.19
CA LEU A 594 16.79 -11.39 5.98
C LEU A 594 17.25 -11.10 4.56
N ARG A 595 16.50 -11.55 3.54
CA ARG A 595 16.84 -11.26 2.14
C ARG A 595 16.79 -9.75 1.84
N GLN A 596 15.82 -9.03 2.42
CA GLN A 596 15.75 -7.58 2.27
C GLN A 596 16.94 -6.88 2.95
N TRP A 597 17.26 -7.26 4.19
CA TRP A 597 18.40 -6.74 4.94
C TRP A 597 19.73 -6.96 4.20
N PHE A 598 19.93 -8.15 3.64
CA PHE A 598 21.13 -8.49 2.86
C PHE A 598 21.20 -7.76 1.52
N SER A 599 20.05 -7.48 0.89
CA SER A 599 20.01 -6.77 -0.41
C SER A 599 20.67 -5.38 -0.37
N TYR A 600 20.79 -4.78 0.82
CA TYR A 600 21.47 -3.51 1.04
C TYR A 600 22.93 -3.65 1.44
N ARG A 601 23.43 -4.87 1.63
CA ARG A 601 24.78 -5.19 2.11
C ARG A 601 25.58 -6.09 1.15
N LYS A 602 24.96 -6.56 0.05
CA LYS A 602 25.67 -7.29 -1.02
C LYS A 602 26.46 -6.38 -1.96
N ALA A 603 27.37 -6.95 -2.76
CA ALA A 603 28.20 -6.19 -3.70
C ALA A 603 27.37 -5.62 -4.86
N ASP A 604 26.65 -6.46 -5.59
CA ASP A 604 25.73 -6.02 -6.64
C ASP A 604 24.38 -5.62 -6.07
N ARG A 605 24.18 -4.31 -5.91
CA ARG A 605 22.90 -3.71 -5.46
C ARG A 605 22.05 -3.20 -6.62
N THR A 606 22.38 -3.56 -7.87
CA THR A 606 21.61 -3.13 -9.03
C THR A 606 20.18 -3.66 -8.95
N ARG A 607 19.24 -2.79 -9.31
CA ARG A 607 17.82 -3.13 -9.39
C ARG A 607 17.35 -2.85 -10.82
N PRO A 608 16.58 -3.75 -11.44
CA PRO A 608 15.99 -3.50 -12.75
C PRO A 608 15.21 -2.18 -12.73
N VAL A 609 15.51 -1.30 -13.67
CA VAL A 609 14.72 -0.07 -13.85
C VAL A 609 13.41 -0.46 -14.53
N ILE A 610 12.30 -0.41 -13.78
CA ILE A 610 10.98 -0.76 -14.28
C ILE A 610 10.29 0.50 -14.81
N GLY A 611 9.93 0.49 -16.10
CA GLY A 611 9.22 1.58 -16.77
C GLY A 611 10.05 2.86 -16.90
N ASP A 612 9.37 4.00 -16.98
CA ASP A 612 9.99 5.32 -17.19
C ASP A 612 10.65 5.90 -15.91
N ARG A 613 11.12 5.05 -14.99
CA ARG A 613 11.78 5.51 -13.76
C ARG A 613 13.19 5.99 -14.07
N ARG A 614 13.54 7.19 -13.60
CA ARG A 614 14.91 7.70 -13.68
C ARG A 614 15.87 6.76 -12.91
N PRO A 615 17.06 6.46 -13.47
CA PRO A 615 18.08 5.68 -12.77
C PRO A 615 18.51 6.36 -11.45
N PRO A 616 18.88 5.60 -10.41
CA PRO A 616 19.33 6.15 -9.14
C PRO A 616 20.61 6.99 -9.29
N SER A 617 20.90 7.81 -8.29
CA SER A 617 22.14 8.60 -8.24
C SER A 617 23.38 7.72 -8.34
N ALA A 618 24.41 8.19 -9.05
CA ALA A 618 25.71 7.51 -9.08
C ALA A 618 26.42 7.50 -7.71
N LEU A 619 25.93 8.26 -6.72
CA LEU A 619 26.37 8.17 -5.33
C LEU A 619 26.02 6.82 -4.68
N ASP A 620 24.94 6.17 -5.10
CA ASP A 620 24.54 4.87 -4.54
C ASP A 620 25.57 3.76 -4.78
N LYS A 621 26.42 3.93 -5.80
CA LYS A 621 27.52 3.02 -6.12
C LYS A 621 28.68 3.10 -5.11
N ILE A 622 28.72 4.15 -4.29
CA ILE A 622 29.69 4.25 -3.20
C ILE A 622 29.15 3.43 -2.03
N GLN A 623 29.89 2.38 -1.70
CA GLN A 623 29.62 1.41 -0.65
C GLN A 623 30.97 0.80 -0.21
N PRO A 624 31.01 0.03 0.89
CA PRO A 624 32.22 -0.69 1.28
C PRO A 624 32.66 -1.67 0.17
N ASP A 625 33.95 -1.92 0.07
CA ASP A 625 34.52 -2.91 -0.86
C ASP A 625 34.59 -4.33 -0.27
N HIS A 626 34.47 -4.46 1.05
CA HIS A 626 34.49 -5.73 1.79
C HIS A 626 33.41 -5.78 2.88
N TRP A 627 33.20 -6.97 3.47
CA TRP A 627 32.26 -7.15 4.57
C TRP A 627 32.77 -6.49 5.86
N LEU A 628 31.99 -5.56 6.42
CA LEU A 628 32.37 -4.84 7.63
C LEU A 628 32.06 -5.67 8.90
N PRO A 629 32.89 -5.59 9.96
CA PRO A 629 32.61 -6.27 11.24
C PRO A 629 31.23 -5.92 11.83
N GLU A 630 30.81 -4.65 11.70
CA GLU A 630 29.50 -4.17 12.15
C GLU A 630 28.32 -4.86 11.43
N TYR A 631 28.51 -5.33 10.19
CA TYR A 631 27.47 -6.09 9.49
C TYR A 631 27.28 -7.48 10.10
N THR A 632 28.35 -8.12 10.58
CA THR A 632 28.26 -9.39 11.32
C THR A 632 27.52 -9.19 12.63
N GLU A 633 27.85 -8.13 13.38
CA GLU A 633 27.17 -7.81 14.63
C GLU A 633 25.68 -7.53 14.43
N ASP A 634 25.34 -6.68 13.45
CA ASP A 634 23.94 -6.38 13.10
C ASP A 634 23.19 -7.64 12.65
N LEU A 635 23.82 -8.53 11.88
CA LEU A 635 23.22 -9.80 11.46
C LEU A 635 22.96 -10.74 12.63
N LEU A 636 23.92 -10.91 13.55
CA LEU A 636 23.73 -11.74 14.75
C LEU A 636 22.62 -11.18 15.64
N ASN A 637 22.58 -9.85 15.84
CA ASN A 637 21.52 -9.18 16.58
C ASN A 637 20.15 -9.43 15.93
N LEU A 638 20.05 -9.29 14.60
CA LEU A 638 18.82 -9.57 13.85
C LEU A 638 18.37 -11.03 14.02
N LEU A 639 19.28 -11.99 13.85
CA LEU A 639 18.97 -13.42 13.98
C LEU A 639 18.50 -13.78 15.40
N HIS A 640 19.08 -13.19 16.45
CA HIS A 640 18.60 -13.36 17.81
C HIS A 640 17.19 -12.78 18.02
N VAL A 641 16.92 -11.58 17.49
CA VAL A 641 15.59 -10.95 17.56
C VAL A 641 14.56 -11.80 16.82
N LEU A 642 14.86 -12.23 15.59
CA LEU A 642 13.95 -13.08 14.80
C LEU A 642 13.71 -14.43 15.49
N GLY A 643 14.74 -15.08 16.03
CA GLY A 643 14.59 -16.32 16.79
C GLY A 643 13.67 -16.18 18.00
N ARG A 644 13.81 -15.08 18.74
CA ARG A 644 12.94 -14.75 19.87
C ARG A 644 11.52 -14.45 19.44
N LEU A 645 11.32 -13.70 18.35
CA LEU A 645 9.99 -13.42 17.81
C LEU A 645 9.28 -14.70 17.41
N VAL A 646 9.93 -15.56 16.61
CA VAL A 646 9.39 -16.87 16.20
C VAL A 646 9.01 -17.72 17.42
N ALA A 647 9.84 -17.73 18.47
CA ALA A 647 9.53 -18.47 19.71
C ALA A 647 8.29 -17.94 20.45
N LEU A 648 7.93 -16.65 20.29
CA LEU A 648 6.74 -16.04 20.90
C LEU A 648 5.46 -16.24 20.10
N GLU A 649 5.54 -16.50 18.80
CA GLU A 649 4.37 -16.59 17.91
C GLU A 649 3.29 -17.57 18.39
N PRO A 650 3.61 -18.77 18.93
CA PRO A 650 2.58 -19.69 19.44
C PRO A 650 1.83 -19.11 20.64
N ALA A 651 2.52 -18.40 21.54
CA ALA A 651 1.88 -17.76 22.70
C ALA A 651 0.98 -16.60 22.27
N GLN A 652 1.42 -15.81 21.28
CA GLN A 652 0.59 -14.76 20.69
C GLN A 652 -0.64 -15.32 19.96
N ALA A 653 -0.49 -16.43 19.25
CA ALA A 653 -1.60 -17.12 18.57
C ALA A 653 -2.66 -17.62 19.56
N SER A 654 -2.24 -18.35 20.60
CA SER A 654 -3.15 -18.82 21.66
C SER A 654 -3.89 -17.66 22.32
N LEU A 655 -3.16 -16.59 22.65
CA LEU A 655 -3.75 -15.43 23.32
C LEU A 655 -4.76 -14.69 22.43
N LEU A 656 -4.48 -14.57 21.13
CA LEU A 656 -5.41 -13.98 20.17
C LEU A 656 -6.71 -14.80 20.10
N ASP A 657 -6.60 -16.13 20.04
CA ASP A 657 -7.78 -17.01 20.02
C ASP A 657 -8.60 -16.91 21.30
N GLU A 658 -7.94 -16.89 22.47
CA GLU A 658 -8.60 -16.68 23.77
C GLU A 658 -9.33 -15.32 23.83
N ILE A 659 -8.70 -14.26 23.32
CA ILE A 659 -9.31 -12.92 23.29
C ILE A 659 -10.52 -12.87 22.36
N CYS A 660 -10.40 -13.41 21.15
CA CYS A 660 -11.53 -13.42 20.20
C CYS A 660 -12.69 -14.31 20.66
N ALA A 661 -12.43 -15.33 21.50
CA ALA A 661 -13.47 -16.15 22.10
C ALA A 661 -14.12 -15.51 23.35
N ALA A 662 -13.48 -14.51 23.96
CA ALA A 662 -13.98 -13.80 25.12
C ALA A 662 -14.89 -12.61 24.75
N PRO A 663 -15.67 -12.06 25.70
CA PRO A 663 -16.40 -10.81 25.47
C PRO A 663 -15.45 -9.67 25.06
N LEU A 664 -15.83 -8.91 24.04
CA LEU A 664 -15.03 -7.81 23.48
C LEU A 664 -15.73 -6.46 23.67
N LEU A 665 -14.93 -5.41 23.86
CA LEU A 665 -15.35 -4.02 23.76
C LEU A 665 -15.43 -3.63 22.29
N THR A 666 -16.66 -3.59 21.76
CA THR A 666 -16.89 -3.26 20.35
C THR A 666 -16.64 -1.78 20.07
N GLU A 667 -16.34 -1.44 18.82
CA GLU A 667 -16.20 -0.05 18.38
C GLU A 667 -17.45 0.78 18.72
N ALA A 668 -18.64 0.23 18.51
CA ALA A 668 -19.89 0.89 18.83
C ALA A 668 -20.03 1.18 20.33
N ALA A 669 -19.63 0.25 21.20
CA ALA A 669 -19.63 0.45 22.64
C ALA A 669 -18.60 1.51 23.08
N LEU A 670 -17.38 1.45 22.54
CA LEU A 670 -16.33 2.43 22.83
C LEU A 670 -16.71 3.83 22.33
N ALA A 671 -17.25 3.94 21.12
CA ALA A 671 -17.73 5.19 20.56
C ALA A 671 -18.92 5.76 21.37
N GLY A 672 -19.89 4.92 21.74
CA GLY A 672 -21.03 5.31 22.57
C GLY A 672 -20.63 5.79 23.96
N ALA A 673 -19.54 5.26 24.52
CA ALA A 673 -18.95 5.72 25.77
C ALA A 673 -18.05 6.96 25.62
N GLY A 674 -17.89 7.50 24.40
CA GLY A 674 -17.00 8.62 24.11
C GLY A 674 -15.50 8.28 24.14
N ALA A 675 -15.14 7.00 24.26
CA ALA A 675 -13.76 6.55 24.40
C ALA A 675 -12.90 6.82 23.15
N LEU A 676 -13.53 6.86 21.96
CA LEU A 676 -12.86 7.12 20.68
C LEU A 676 -12.92 8.60 20.25
N ALA A 677 -13.45 9.49 21.09
CA ALA A 677 -13.51 10.90 20.79
C ALA A 677 -12.10 11.52 20.69
N PRO A 678 -11.82 12.39 19.71
CA PRO A 678 -10.55 13.11 19.64
C PRO A 678 -10.36 13.99 20.87
N ALA A 679 -9.12 14.15 21.31
CA ALA A 679 -8.81 15.10 22.36
C ALA A 679 -9.33 16.51 21.97
N PRO A 680 -9.92 17.29 22.89
CA PRO A 680 -10.33 18.66 22.59
C PRO A 680 -9.13 19.43 22.05
N VAL A 681 -9.30 20.04 20.87
CA VAL A 681 -8.26 20.87 20.25
C VAL A 681 -8.06 22.10 21.13
N VAL A 682 -7.06 22.04 22.01
CA VAL A 682 -6.57 23.26 22.67
C VAL A 682 -5.86 24.06 21.58
N LYS A 683 -6.57 25.03 21.00
CA LYS A 683 -5.96 26.04 20.12
C LYS A 683 -4.98 26.87 20.96
N GLY A 684 -3.74 26.42 21.04
CA GLY A 684 -2.62 27.19 21.56
C GLY A 684 -2.29 28.34 20.60
N LYS A 685 -2.10 29.53 21.17
CA LYS A 685 -1.74 30.78 20.48
C LYS A 685 -0.41 30.69 19.73
#